data_AF-A0A444K4W2-F1
#
_entry.id   AF-A0A444K4W2-F1
#
_cell.length_a   1.000
_cell.length_b   1.000
_cell.length_c   1.000
_cell.angle_alpha   90.00
_cell.angle_beta   90.00
_cell.angle_gamma   90.00
#
_symmetry.space_group_name_H-M   'P 1'
#
loop_
_entity.id
_entity.type
_entity.pdbx_description
1 polymer ?
#
loop_
_entity_poly.entity_id
_entity_poly.type
_entity_poly.pdbx_seq_one_letter_code
_entity_poly.pdbx_strand_id
1 'polypeptide(L)'
;MKHAKGRHPGAVWRKTDFQIHTPRDAGWTGGGGLPGGSEEKELAREAWADEFVAACLKREIGAIAITDHHDIVMYPYVARAIERSPAAKSTLWLLPGMEVTCNDSVQCLILFDQDTSTSVIGRLFGMMPKVPAPDQLAARAPQASLCGKDIEDLLGAIFQDEMLKGRNITLPHASRGGHKDILRQGFHQRFADLEVDGVYNEKPFASLDETTRKKIYGEISDWGDRRHGIITTGDNRASNYADLGINACWMRLGEATAEAVRQAVLADEARITYAEPSIPSQRVLELRVSSTLTGDHFTITFNDGFNTLIGGRGSGKSAILEYLRFALGRSTLDAADDVATSRERDMITSTLIGGFVEVDLDRNGVVETWRRTLDKQTMITVSLDGEARDLPISVAQERFRARAFSQKQLSTMVRRPETADEQITGIAAAESVDRRRKAEQDIDEAERAIRAAFQQVVQSWAAQAAFNRAESASADLARRLESIRSRLEQGGLSAEQQAVLDQQPIYNRTLASFQTAVKLVQATLDQANLLKEIPIEGWEGHVETSSVNNSRQAIMRLNDRIRGAIDEITDALAMALEELARHQGEFGTDQAKFNEQYAVASLAQSHLTTLLAEFRQLGEEQQVAERNLQDAKTAMSKLVGVEVRLAEARTLLGTRLTTMREILNEASDHVIEMSTGVLRAHVEEETTPRRF
;
A
#
# COMPACT_ATOMS: atom_id res chain seq x y z
N MET A 1 -31.86 -8.05 -5.77
CA MET A 1 -30.97 -7.89 -4.59
C MET A 1 -31.53 -6.78 -3.71
N LYS A 2 -31.53 -6.94 -2.38
CA LYS A 2 -32.13 -5.94 -1.47
C LYS A 2 -31.26 -4.67 -1.34
N HIS A 3 -29.96 -4.77 -1.61
CA HIS A 3 -28.98 -3.68 -1.50
C HIS A 3 -27.93 -3.74 -2.62
N ALA A 4 -27.28 -2.60 -2.91
CA ALA A 4 -26.19 -2.55 -3.88
C ALA A 4 -24.92 -3.24 -3.34
N LYS A 5 -24.11 -3.79 -4.24
CA LYS A 5 -22.85 -4.49 -3.95
C LYS A 5 -21.92 -3.68 -3.04
N GLY A 6 -21.40 -4.27 -1.96
CA GLY A 6 -20.58 -3.58 -0.96
C GLY A 6 -21.30 -2.52 -0.13
N ARG A 7 -22.64 -2.45 -0.19
CA ARG A 7 -23.46 -1.46 0.52
C ARG A 7 -24.55 -2.13 1.36
N HIS A 8 -24.21 -3.18 2.09
CA HIS A 8 -25.13 -3.75 3.07
C HIS A 8 -25.55 -2.67 4.08
N PRO A 9 -26.85 -2.59 4.44
CA PRO A 9 -27.34 -1.62 5.40
C PRO A 9 -26.66 -1.83 6.75
N GLY A 10 -26.44 -0.74 7.46
CA GLY A 10 -25.68 -0.75 8.71
C GLY A 10 -25.08 0.61 8.96
N ALA A 11 -24.32 0.73 10.05
CA ALA A 11 -23.71 1.99 10.42
C ALA A 11 -22.61 2.37 9.40
N VAL A 12 -22.79 3.50 8.74
CA VAL A 12 -21.85 4.08 7.77
C VAL A 12 -21.48 5.49 8.19
N TRP A 13 -20.30 5.95 7.79
CA TRP A 13 -19.86 7.30 8.08
C TRP A 13 -20.70 8.33 7.33
N ARG A 14 -21.20 9.32 8.07
CA ARG A 14 -21.94 10.47 7.54
C ARG A 14 -21.38 11.73 8.15
N LYS A 15 -21.03 12.71 7.31
CA LYS A 15 -20.75 14.07 7.78
C LYS A 15 -22.05 14.68 8.30
N THR A 16 -22.04 15.16 9.53
CA THR A 16 -23.25 15.65 10.21
C THR A 16 -23.17 17.14 10.48
N ASP A 17 -24.33 17.81 10.47
CA ASP A 17 -24.51 19.13 11.07
C ASP A 17 -25.92 19.23 11.64
N PHE A 18 -26.04 19.15 12.97
CA PHE A 18 -27.31 19.09 13.67
C PHE A 18 -27.75 20.41 14.28
N GLN A 19 -27.05 21.52 14.02
CA GLN A 19 -27.47 22.86 14.45
C GLN A 19 -27.54 23.80 13.25
N ILE A 20 -28.70 23.82 12.59
CA ILE A 20 -28.93 24.61 11.38
C ILE A 20 -30.19 25.43 11.55
N HIS A 21 -30.06 26.72 11.33
CA HIS A 21 -31.14 27.68 11.37
C HIS A 21 -31.62 28.03 9.97
N THR A 22 -32.86 28.52 9.90
CA THR A 22 -33.51 29.00 8.69
C THR A 22 -33.76 30.52 8.79
N PRO A 23 -34.21 31.18 7.71
CA PRO A 23 -34.59 32.59 7.78
C PRO A 23 -35.74 32.91 8.75
N ARG A 24 -36.42 31.90 9.30
CA ARG A 24 -37.38 32.10 10.39
C ARG A 24 -36.70 32.41 11.71
N ASP A 25 -35.49 31.91 11.93
CA ASP A 25 -34.75 32.11 13.17
C ASP A 25 -34.46 33.61 13.41
N ALA A 26 -34.61 34.06 14.65
CA ALA A 26 -34.38 35.46 14.99
C ALA A 26 -32.92 35.90 14.82
N GLY A 27 -31.97 34.97 14.94
CA GLY A 27 -30.54 35.18 14.77
C GLY A 27 -30.05 35.03 13.32
N TRP A 28 -30.95 34.80 12.35
CA TRP A 28 -30.57 34.65 10.95
C TRP A 28 -29.88 35.91 10.38
N THR A 29 -28.79 35.70 9.66
CA THR A 29 -27.95 36.73 9.03
C THR A 29 -28.08 36.65 7.51
N GLY A 30 -28.39 37.78 6.87
CA GLY A 30 -28.68 37.83 5.43
C GLY A 30 -30.02 38.49 5.06
N GLY A 31 -30.81 38.87 6.07
CA GLY A 31 -32.09 39.56 5.87
C GLY A 31 -33.21 38.62 5.42
N GLY A 32 -34.44 39.16 5.40
CA GLY A 32 -35.63 38.39 5.06
C GLY A 32 -36.18 37.55 6.22
N GLY A 33 -37.36 36.99 5.98
CA GLY A 33 -38.00 35.94 6.76
C GLY A 33 -38.82 35.09 5.80
N LEU A 34 -39.38 33.98 6.26
CA LEU A 34 -40.16 33.07 5.44
C LEU A 34 -41.62 33.04 5.92
N PRO A 35 -42.42 34.08 5.62
CA PRO A 35 -43.85 34.09 5.96
C PRO A 35 -44.60 33.02 5.16
N GLY A 36 -45.81 32.68 5.61
CA GLY A 36 -46.67 31.71 4.95
C GLY A 36 -48.00 32.30 4.51
N GLY A 37 -48.86 31.45 3.96
CA GLY A 37 -50.30 31.72 3.77
C GLY A 37 -50.71 32.27 2.40
N SER A 38 -49.79 32.57 1.51
CA SER A 38 -50.08 32.82 0.08
C SER A 38 -49.23 31.90 -0.78
N GLU A 39 -49.70 31.59 -1.99
CA GLU A 39 -48.99 30.69 -2.91
C GLU A 39 -47.54 31.16 -3.19
N GLU A 40 -47.34 32.46 -3.43
CA GLU A 40 -46.02 33.07 -3.62
C GLU A 40 -45.08 32.83 -2.42
N LYS A 41 -45.60 32.92 -1.19
CA LYS A 41 -44.83 32.73 0.04
C LYS A 41 -44.49 31.25 0.27
N GLU A 42 -45.43 30.35 -0.01
CA GLU A 42 -45.18 28.91 0.04
C GLU A 42 -44.13 28.49 -1.00
N LEU A 43 -44.19 29.06 -2.21
CA LEU A 43 -43.17 28.86 -3.25
C LEU A 43 -41.80 29.39 -2.81
N ALA A 44 -41.74 30.52 -2.11
CA ALA A 44 -40.48 31.04 -1.57
C ALA A 44 -39.86 30.11 -0.50
N ARG A 45 -40.69 29.47 0.35
CA ARG A 45 -40.22 28.45 1.32
C ARG A 45 -39.68 27.21 0.63
N GLU A 46 -40.36 26.74 -0.42
CA GLU A 46 -39.90 25.61 -1.23
C GLU A 46 -38.58 25.94 -1.94
N ALA A 47 -38.47 27.13 -2.54
CA ALA A 47 -37.27 27.57 -3.23
C ALA A 47 -36.06 27.67 -2.28
N TRP A 48 -36.26 28.21 -1.07
CA TRP A 48 -35.21 28.21 -0.05
C TRP A 48 -34.79 26.79 0.35
N ALA A 49 -35.76 25.89 0.55
CA ALA A 49 -35.48 24.50 0.91
C ALA A 49 -34.69 23.76 -0.18
N ASP A 50 -35.02 23.99 -1.46
CA ASP A 50 -34.29 23.42 -2.60
C ASP A 50 -32.84 23.95 -2.66
N GLU A 51 -32.63 25.26 -2.47
CA GLU A 51 -31.30 25.87 -2.42
C GLU A 51 -30.47 25.31 -1.26
N PHE A 52 -31.07 25.20 -0.08
CA PHE A 52 -30.42 24.65 1.11
C PHE A 52 -30.03 23.18 0.91
N VAL A 53 -30.90 22.34 0.35
CA VAL A 53 -30.56 20.94 0.03
C VAL A 53 -29.41 20.87 -0.97
N ALA A 54 -29.39 21.73 -1.99
CA ALA A 54 -28.26 21.81 -2.93
C ALA A 54 -26.95 22.23 -2.22
N ALA A 55 -27.02 23.15 -1.25
CA ALA A 55 -25.88 23.57 -0.45
C ALA A 55 -25.32 22.45 0.44
N CYS A 56 -26.19 21.60 1.00
CA CYS A 56 -25.81 20.38 1.75
C CYS A 56 -25.09 19.37 0.86
N LEU A 57 -25.65 19.09 -0.33
CA LEU A 57 -25.04 18.16 -1.30
C LEU A 57 -23.66 18.64 -1.76
N LYS A 58 -23.51 19.94 -2.04
CA LYS A 58 -22.23 20.54 -2.44
C LYS A 58 -21.14 20.39 -1.37
N ARG A 59 -21.52 20.30 -0.10
CA ARG A 59 -20.60 20.15 1.06
C ARG A 59 -20.49 18.71 1.55
N GLU A 60 -21.11 17.77 0.82
CA GLU A 60 -21.11 16.33 1.10
C GLU A 60 -21.63 15.99 2.51
N ILE A 61 -22.61 16.76 2.98
CA ILE A 61 -23.26 16.49 4.27
C ILE A 61 -24.21 15.31 4.11
N GLY A 62 -24.12 14.35 5.02
CA GLY A 62 -24.88 13.08 4.97
C GLY A 62 -26.01 12.99 5.98
N ALA A 63 -26.04 13.83 7.02
CA ALA A 63 -27.17 13.94 7.94
C ALA A 63 -27.26 15.37 8.53
N ILE A 64 -28.48 15.90 8.60
CA ILE A 64 -28.76 17.25 9.10
C ILE A 64 -29.95 17.27 10.04
N ALA A 65 -30.05 18.34 10.82
CA ALA A 65 -31.29 18.70 11.51
C ALA A 65 -31.55 20.20 11.36
N ILE A 66 -32.82 20.56 11.08
CA ILE A 66 -33.26 21.96 11.16
C ILE A 66 -33.67 22.20 12.60
N THR A 67 -32.98 23.14 13.26
CA THR A 67 -33.10 23.38 14.71
C THR A 67 -33.32 24.86 14.99
N ASP A 68 -34.31 25.47 14.32
CA ASP A 68 -34.72 26.83 14.63
C ASP A 68 -35.08 26.97 16.13
N HIS A 69 -34.82 28.15 16.70
CA HIS A 69 -35.18 28.42 18.10
C HIS A 69 -36.68 28.27 18.31
N HIS A 70 -37.08 27.25 19.07
CA HIS A 70 -38.47 26.97 19.40
C HIS A 70 -39.42 26.88 18.17
N ASP A 71 -38.92 26.51 16.99
CA ASP A 71 -39.70 26.46 15.75
C ASP A 71 -39.36 25.18 14.95
N ILE A 72 -40.34 24.64 14.24
CA ILE A 72 -40.24 23.43 13.39
C ILE A 72 -40.89 23.63 12.01
N VAL A 73 -41.36 24.85 11.69
CA VAL A 73 -42.18 25.15 10.51
C VAL A 73 -41.47 24.82 9.20
N MET A 74 -40.14 25.01 9.13
CA MET A 74 -39.39 24.76 7.89
C MET A 74 -39.04 23.28 7.65
N TYR A 75 -39.08 22.42 8.67
CA TYR A 75 -38.75 20.99 8.53
C TYR A 75 -39.52 20.29 7.39
N PRO A 76 -40.86 20.42 7.27
CA PRO A 76 -41.61 19.78 6.18
C PRO A 76 -41.21 20.25 4.78
N TYR A 77 -40.74 21.49 4.61
CA TYR A 77 -40.32 22.01 3.31
C TYR A 77 -38.97 21.40 2.90
N VAL A 78 -38.03 21.29 3.84
CA VAL A 78 -36.74 20.61 3.60
C VAL A 78 -36.96 19.13 3.32
N ALA A 79 -37.86 18.46 4.05
CA ALA A 79 -38.21 17.07 3.78
C ALA A 79 -38.74 16.87 2.35
N ARG A 80 -39.63 17.76 1.88
CA ARG A 80 -40.14 17.72 0.50
C ARG A 80 -39.05 18.03 -0.53
N ALA A 81 -38.15 18.97 -0.26
CA ALA A 81 -37.01 19.27 -1.13
C ALA A 81 -36.08 18.07 -1.31
N ILE A 82 -35.80 17.32 -0.22
CA ILE A 82 -35.03 16.07 -0.27
C ILE A 82 -35.76 15.03 -1.12
N GLU A 83 -37.06 14.84 -0.94
CA GLU A 83 -37.86 13.88 -1.73
C GLU A 83 -37.90 14.21 -3.23
N ARG A 84 -37.87 15.50 -3.60
CA ARG A 84 -37.81 15.96 -4.99
C ARG A 84 -36.44 15.76 -5.65
N SER A 85 -35.37 15.62 -4.86
CA SER A 85 -33.99 15.47 -5.36
C SER A 85 -33.54 14.00 -5.26
N PRO A 86 -33.42 13.25 -6.37
CA PRO A 86 -32.97 11.86 -6.33
C PRO A 86 -31.61 11.67 -5.66
N ALA A 87 -30.70 12.64 -5.84
CA ALA A 87 -29.40 12.65 -5.18
C ALA A 87 -29.57 12.76 -3.66
N ALA A 88 -30.26 13.78 -3.17
CA ALA A 88 -30.48 14.00 -1.74
C ALA A 88 -31.24 12.85 -1.09
N LYS A 89 -32.30 12.36 -1.73
CA LYS A 89 -33.08 11.21 -1.25
C LYS A 89 -32.23 9.96 -0.98
N SER A 90 -31.15 9.79 -1.73
CA SER A 90 -30.25 8.63 -1.58
C SER A 90 -29.13 8.84 -0.55
N THR A 91 -28.78 10.08 -0.19
CA THR A 91 -27.58 10.39 0.59
C THR A 91 -27.80 11.25 1.83
N LEU A 92 -28.80 12.12 1.87
CA LEU A 92 -29.00 13.12 2.92
C LEU A 92 -30.12 12.70 3.86
N TRP A 93 -29.80 12.54 5.14
CA TRP A 93 -30.79 12.31 6.20
C TRP A 93 -31.21 13.62 6.84
N LEU A 94 -32.48 13.73 7.21
CA LEU A 94 -33.05 14.90 7.86
C LEU A 94 -33.77 14.47 9.13
N LEU A 95 -33.15 14.73 10.28
CA LEU A 95 -33.82 14.57 11.57
C LEU A 95 -34.63 15.85 11.86
N PRO A 96 -35.91 15.77 12.23
CA PRO A 96 -36.60 16.89 12.83
C PRO A 96 -35.86 17.32 14.10
N GLY A 97 -35.72 18.62 14.33
CA GLY A 97 -35.05 19.11 15.52
C GLY A 97 -35.53 20.47 15.98
N MET A 98 -35.11 20.86 17.18
CA MET A 98 -35.42 22.16 17.75
C MET A 98 -34.32 22.58 18.70
N GLU A 99 -33.90 23.84 18.62
CA GLU A 99 -33.04 24.43 19.64
C GLU A 99 -33.91 25.07 20.73
N VAL A 100 -33.73 24.64 21.98
CA VAL A 100 -34.52 25.10 23.13
C VAL A 100 -33.61 25.83 24.11
N THR A 101 -34.06 27.00 24.59
CA THR A 101 -33.37 27.74 25.67
C THR A 101 -34.12 27.54 26.98
N CYS A 102 -33.50 26.88 27.95
CA CYS A 102 -34.07 26.56 29.26
C CYS A 102 -33.96 27.74 30.25
N ASN A 103 -34.77 27.73 31.32
CA ASN A 103 -34.85 28.81 32.33
C ASN A 103 -33.52 29.03 33.09
N ASP A 104 -32.77 27.96 33.30
CA ASP A 104 -31.42 27.99 33.85
C ASP A 104 -30.37 28.52 32.87
N SER A 105 -30.83 29.05 31.74
CA SER A 105 -30.05 29.61 30.65
C SER A 105 -29.12 28.59 30.02
N VAL A 106 -29.50 27.31 29.95
CA VAL A 106 -28.80 26.29 29.15
C VAL A 106 -29.55 26.11 27.82
N GLN A 107 -28.83 26.04 26.70
CA GLN A 107 -29.39 25.60 25.43
C GLN A 107 -29.24 24.09 25.24
N CYS A 108 -30.21 23.48 24.57
CA CYS A 108 -30.11 22.12 24.10
C CYS A 108 -30.73 21.95 22.72
N LEU A 109 -30.17 21.02 21.95
CA LEU A 109 -30.78 20.50 20.74
C LEU A 109 -31.62 19.30 21.10
N ILE A 110 -32.87 19.26 20.63
CA ILE A 110 -33.72 18.07 20.72
C ILE A 110 -33.90 17.57 19.30
N LEU A 111 -33.38 16.38 19.01
CA LEU A 111 -33.47 15.72 17.70
C LEU A 111 -34.44 14.55 17.80
N PHE A 112 -35.30 14.38 16.80
CA PHE A 112 -36.31 13.33 16.74
C PHE A 112 -36.00 12.33 15.63
N ASP A 113 -36.61 11.14 15.69
CA ASP A 113 -36.56 10.19 14.58
C ASP A 113 -37.14 10.84 13.31
N GLN A 114 -36.53 10.56 12.14
CA GLN A 114 -36.95 11.12 10.85
C GLN A 114 -38.44 10.87 10.52
N ASP A 115 -39.02 9.78 11.03
CA ASP A 115 -40.43 9.41 10.83
C ASP A 115 -41.38 9.99 11.89
N THR A 116 -40.90 10.86 12.79
CA THR A 116 -41.73 11.53 13.79
C THR A 116 -42.59 12.59 13.13
N SER A 117 -43.91 12.48 13.27
CA SER A 117 -44.84 13.46 12.69
C SER A 117 -44.75 14.81 13.41
N THR A 118 -45.01 15.90 12.67
CA THR A 118 -45.06 17.25 13.25
C THR A 118 -46.11 17.40 14.35
N SER A 119 -47.19 16.60 14.32
CA SER A 119 -48.19 16.54 15.38
C SER A 119 -47.65 15.97 16.70
N VAL A 120 -46.78 14.95 16.62
CA VAL A 120 -46.11 14.36 17.79
C VAL A 120 -45.06 15.33 18.33
N ILE A 121 -44.24 15.91 17.45
CA ILE A 121 -43.27 16.96 17.83
C ILE A 121 -43.98 18.15 18.49
N GLY A 122 -45.17 18.51 17.99
CA GLY A 122 -46.00 19.59 18.53
C GLY A 122 -46.39 19.42 20.01
N ARG A 123 -46.34 18.19 20.56
CA ARG A 123 -46.54 17.94 22.00
C ARG A 123 -45.49 18.64 22.86
N LEU A 124 -44.29 18.86 22.33
CA LEU A 124 -43.20 19.56 23.03
C LEU A 124 -43.60 20.98 23.43
N PHE A 125 -44.41 21.68 22.62
CA PHE A 125 -44.89 23.02 22.97
C PHE A 125 -45.80 23.02 24.21
N GLY A 126 -46.53 21.92 24.47
CA GLY A 126 -47.29 21.75 25.72
C GLY A 126 -46.40 21.59 26.96
N MET A 127 -45.13 21.23 26.78
CA MET A 127 -44.14 21.08 27.85
C MET A 127 -43.35 22.35 28.12
N MET A 128 -43.41 23.34 27.21
CA MET A 128 -42.71 24.61 27.27
C MET A 128 -43.70 25.76 27.53
N PRO A 129 -44.14 25.98 28.78
CA PRO A 129 -45.29 26.86 29.09
C PRO A 129 -45.10 28.34 28.73
N LYS A 130 -43.86 28.78 28.50
CA LYS A 130 -43.53 30.16 28.08
C LYS A 130 -43.32 30.30 26.58
N VAL A 131 -43.39 29.21 25.82
CA VAL A 131 -43.16 29.19 24.38
C VAL A 131 -44.49 28.87 23.69
N PRO A 132 -45.11 29.82 22.98
CA PRO A 132 -46.30 29.53 22.21
C PRO A 132 -45.95 28.60 21.04
N ALA A 133 -46.95 27.83 20.58
CA ALA A 133 -46.80 27.08 19.34
C ALA A 133 -46.47 28.03 18.16
N PRO A 134 -45.61 27.62 17.21
CA PRO A 134 -45.19 28.49 16.12
C PRO A 134 -46.36 28.92 15.22
N ASP A 135 -46.43 30.21 14.93
CA ASP A 135 -47.35 30.72 13.90
C ASP A 135 -46.80 30.39 12.51
N GLN A 136 -47.53 29.54 11.78
CA GLN A 136 -47.17 29.13 10.43
C GLN A 136 -47.21 30.29 9.41
N LEU A 137 -47.92 31.39 9.70
CA LEU A 137 -48.05 32.54 8.82
C LEU A 137 -46.97 33.59 9.06
N ALA A 138 -46.48 33.69 10.31
CA ALA A 138 -45.46 34.65 10.70
C ALA A 138 -44.19 34.51 9.86
N ALA A 139 -43.47 35.61 9.63
CA ALA A 139 -42.21 35.58 8.88
C ALA A 139 -41.04 34.98 9.67
N ARG A 140 -41.12 35.05 11.00
CA ARG A 140 -40.08 34.63 11.93
C ARG A 140 -40.67 33.83 13.09
N ALA A 141 -39.86 32.97 13.65
CA ALA A 141 -40.11 32.31 14.92
C ALA A 141 -40.30 33.36 16.04
N PRO A 142 -41.02 33.03 17.12
CA PRO A 142 -41.00 33.81 18.35
C PRO A 142 -39.54 34.06 18.77
N GLN A 143 -39.23 35.26 19.29
CA GLN A 143 -37.89 35.51 19.83
C GLN A 143 -37.55 34.46 20.89
N ALA A 144 -36.28 34.08 20.99
CA ALA A 144 -35.78 33.06 21.90
C ALA A 144 -36.08 33.40 23.38
N SER A 145 -37.28 33.08 23.84
CA SER A 145 -37.74 33.18 25.21
C SER A 145 -37.38 31.89 25.95
N LEU A 146 -37.12 32.00 27.25
CA LEU A 146 -36.92 30.81 28.09
C LEU A 146 -38.14 29.88 27.98
N CYS A 147 -37.93 28.57 27.88
CA CYS A 147 -38.98 27.59 27.64
C CYS A 147 -39.98 27.45 28.81
N GLY A 148 -39.60 27.93 29.99
CA GLY A 148 -40.41 27.85 31.20
C GLY A 148 -40.03 26.72 32.15
N LYS A 149 -39.03 25.91 31.81
CA LYS A 149 -38.44 24.85 32.64
C LYS A 149 -36.91 24.91 32.62
N ASP A 150 -36.28 24.41 33.67
CA ASP A 150 -34.85 24.10 33.63
C ASP A 150 -34.61 22.85 32.77
N ILE A 151 -33.37 22.61 32.34
CA ILE A 151 -33.09 21.52 31.40
C ILE A 151 -33.48 20.14 31.94
N GLU A 152 -33.25 19.89 33.23
CA GLU A 152 -33.61 18.63 33.90
C GLU A 152 -35.13 18.38 33.89
N ASP A 153 -35.93 19.40 34.22
CA ASP A 153 -37.39 19.33 34.20
C ASP A 153 -37.95 19.14 32.79
N LEU A 154 -37.29 19.72 31.78
CA LEU A 154 -37.66 19.56 30.38
C LEU A 154 -37.39 18.12 29.92
N LEU A 155 -36.19 17.60 30.18
CA LEU A 155 -35.82 16.21 29.89
C LEU A 155 -36.77 15.22 30.58
N GLY A 156 -37.05 15.42 31.87
CA GLY A 156 -37.98 14.59 32.63
C GLY A 156 -39.39 14.58 32.03
N ALA A 157 -39.89 15.73 31.58
CA ALA A 157 -41.19 15.82 30.93
C ALA A 157 -41.23 15.11 29.57
N ILE A 158 -40.16 15.21 28.77
CA ILE A 158 -40.03 14.51 27.50
C ILE A 158 -39.98 12.99 27.73
N PHE A 159 -39.24 12.54 28.74
CA PHE A 159 -39.10 11.12 29.08
C PHE A 159 -40.42 10.49 29.57
N GLN A 160 -41.29 11.26 30.20
CA GLN A 160 -42.60 10.82 30.68
C GLN A 160 -43.66 10.74 29.58
N ASP A 161 -43.45 11.37 28.43
CA ASP A 161 -44.41 11.36 27.33
C ASP A 161 -44.28 10.10 26.47
N GLU A 162 -45.35 9.28 26.44
CA GLU A 162 -45.35 7.98 25.73
C GLU A 162 -45.07 8.08 24.23
N MET A 163 -45.36 9.22 23.59
CA MET A 163 -45.17 9.41 22.14
C MET A 163 -43.77 9.92 21.79
N LEU A 164 -43.11 10.61 22.73
CA LEU A 164 -41.75 11.14 22.54
C LEU A 164 -40.68 10.20 23.09
N LYS A 165 -40.99 9.43 24.14
CA LYS A 165 -40.05 8.53 24.79
C LYS A 165 -39.44 7.54 23.79
N GLY A 166 -38.12 7.50 23.73
CA GLY A 166 -37.37 6.61 22.84
C GLY A 166 -37.33 7.03 21.37
N ARG A 167 -37.90 8.18 21.01
CA ARG A 167 -37.92 8.74 19.64
C ARG A 167 -37.22 10.09 19.53
N ASN A 168 -36.47 10.45 20.56
CA ASN A 168 -35.72 11.70 20.61
C ASN A 168 -34.40 11.54 21.38
N ILE A 169 -33.47 12.45 21.12
CA ILE A 169 -32.25 12.66 21.89
C ILE A 169 -32.12 14.14 22.18
N THR A 170 -31.79 14.46 23.44
CA THR A 170 -31.52 15.85 23.86
C THR A 170 -30.03 15.99 24.13
N LEU A 171 -29.43 17.01 23.52
CA LEU A 171 -28.00 17.29 23.56
C LEU A 171 -27.81 18.70 24.13
N PRO A 172 -27.37 18.87 25.38
CA PRO A 172 -27.06 20.19 25.92
C PRO A 172 -25.82 20.79 25.24
N HIS A 173 -25.78 22.12 25.19
CA HIS A 173 -24.60 22.86 24.76
C HIS A 173 -23.51 22.75 25.82
N ALA A 174 -22.36 22.22 25.45
CA ALA A 174 -21.20 22.10 26.32
C ALA A 174 -19.94 22.60 25.61
N SER A 175 -19.48 23.78 26.01
CA SER A 175 -18.27 24.41 25.46
C SER A 175 -17.36 24.88 26.61
N ARG A 176 -16.79 26.08 26.55
CA ARG A 176 -15.88 26.62 27.57
C ARG A 176 -16.58 27.34 28.74
N GLY A 177 -17.81 26.94 29.08
CA GLY A 177 -18.57 27.53 30.19
C GLY A 177 -19.08 28.94 29.90
N GLY A 178 -19.40 29.21 28.63
CA GLY A 178 -19.82 30.51 28.13
C GLY A 178 -21.31 30.81 28.27
N HIS A 179 -21.80 31.73 27.45
CA HIS A 179 -23.22 32.00 27.32
C HIS A 179 -23.95 30.75 26.80
N LYS A 180 -25.14 30.51 27.35
CA LYS A 180 -26.01 29.34 27.12
C LYS A 180 -25.43 27.92 27.28
N ASP A 181 -24.36 27.80 28.06
CA ASP A 181 -23.59 26.56 28.26
C ASP A 181 -23.92 25.81 29.57
N ILE A 182 -23.91 24.47 29.55
CA ILE A 182 -24.07 23.61 30.74
C ILE A 182 -22.81 23.54 31.61
N LEU A 183 -21.63 23.85 31.06
CA LEU A 183 -20.33 23.78 31.74
C LEU A 183 -19.93 25.06 32.50
N ARG A 184 -20.90 25.92 32.82
CA ARG A 184 -20.68 27.16 33.57
C ARG A 184 -20.18 26.91 34.98
N GLN A 185 -19.46 27.91 35.51
CA GLN A 185 -19.04 27.89 36.91
C GLN A 185 -20.26 27.73 37.83
N GLY A 186 -20.19 26.73 38.72
CA GLY A 186 -21.27 26.38 39.65
C GLY A 186 -22.26 25.33 39.13
N PHE A 187 -22.18 24.90 37.86
CA PHE A 187 -23.10 23.92 37.27
C PHE A 187 -22.55 22.47 37.31
N HIS A 188 -21.45 22.23 38.01
CA HIS A 188 -20.77 20.92 38.08
C HIS A 188 -21.72 19.79 38.50
N GLN A 189 -22.44 19.95 39.62
CA GLN A 189 -23.42 18.98 40.09
C GLN A 189 -24.60 18.82 39.10
N ARG A 190 -25.05 19.93 38.50
CA ARG A 190 -26.14 19.92 37.52
C ARG A 190 -25.77 19.11 36.28
N PHE A 191 -24.55 19.25 35.78
CA PHE A 191 -24.08 18.46 34.64
C PHE A 191 -23.90 16.99 35.04
N ALA A 192 -23.31 16.72 36.21
CA ALA A 192 -23.08 15.36 36.71
C ALA A 192 -24.38 14.54 36.82
N ASP A 193 -25.44 15.18 37.32
CA ASP A 193 -26.75 14.53 37.54
C ASP A 193 -27.57 14.42 36.25
N LEU A 194 -27.27 15.22 35.22
CA LEU A 194 -28.06 15.27 33.98
C LEU A 194 -28.02 13.94 33.20
N GLU A 195 -29.19 13.34 32.99
CA GLU A 195 -29.32 12.07 32.24
C GLU A 195 -29.30 12.27 30.73
N VAL A 196 -28.12 12.60 30.18
CA VAL A 196 -27.88 12.76 28.74
C VAL A 196 -26.72 11.88 28.26
N ASP A 197 -26.76 11.41 27.01
CA ASP A 197 -25.73 10.52 26.46
C ASP A 197 -24.59 11.27 25.74
N GLY A 198 -24.85 12.51 25.33
CA GLY A 198 -23.93 13.33 24.55
C GLY A 198 -24.24 14.80 24.68
N VAL A 199 -23.34 15.62 24.14
CA VAL A 199 -23.41 17.08 24.15
C VAL A 199 -23.09 17.62 22.76
N TYR A 200 -23.44 18.88 22.49
CA TYR A 200 -22.96 19.57 21.29
C TYR A 200 -22.07 20.76 21.60
N ASN A 201 -21.22 21.14 20.64
CA ASN A 201 -20.29 22.25 20.72
C ASN A 201 -20.18 23.00 19.38
N GLU A 202 -20.28 24.33 19.43
CA GLU A 202 -20.32 25.22 18.25
C GLU A 202 -18.92 25.56 17.68
N LYS A 203 -17.88 24.86 18.14
CA LYS A 203 -16.49 25.10 17.75
C LYS A 203 -15.85 23.81 17.20
N PRO A 204 -14.75 23.91 16.43
CA PRO A 204 -14.00 22.73 16.04
C PRO A 204 -13.54 21.95 17.27
N PHE A 205 -13.57 20.62 17.24
CA PHE A 205 -13.16 19.78 18.37
C PHE A 205 -11.74 20.09 18.86
N ALA A 206 -10.82 20.36 17.92
CA ALA A 206 -9.43 20.74 18.21
C ALA A 206 -9.30 22.04 19.03
N SER A 207 -10.32 22.90 19.01
CA SER A 207 -10.35 24.13 19.80
C SER A 207 -10.86 23.94 21.23
N LEU A 208 -11.45 22.80 21.57
CA LEU A 208 -11.78 22.49 22.96
C LEU A 208 -10.48 22.33 23.76
N ASP A 209 -10.39 22.96 24.92
CA ASP A 209 -9.23 22.74 25.79
C ASP A 209 -9.36 21.40 26.53
N GLU A 210 -8.23 20.91 27.03
CA GLU A 210 -8.17 19.62 27.71
C GLU A 210 -9.06 19.56 28.95
N THR A 211 -9.17 20.67 29.70
CA THR A 211 -10.00 20.70 30.92
C THR A 211 -11.47 20.53 30.56
N THR A 212 -11.95 21.22 29.53
CA THR A 212 -13.31 21.08 29.02
C THR A 212 -13.60 19.65 28.56
N ARG A 213 -12.70 19.04 27.78
CA ARG A 213 -12.86 17.63 27.36
C ARG A 213 -12.94 16.68 28.55
N LYS A 214 -12.05 16.84 29.53
CA LYS A 214 -12.02 16.02 30.75
C LYS A 214 -13.32 16.12 31.56
N LYS A 215 -13.96 17.29 31.61
CA LYS A 215 -15.29 17.44 32.21
C LYS A 215 -16.34 16.61 31.47
N ILE A 216 -16.39 16.72 30.14
CA ILE A 216 -17.39 16.05 29.31
C ILE A 216 -17.18 14.53 29.29
N TYR A 217 -15.94 14.06 29.35
CA TYR A 217 -15.62 12.64 29.37
C TYR A 217 -15.71 11.99 30.75
N GLY A 218 -16.10 12.75 31.78
CA GLY A 218 -16.22 12.23 33.14
C GLY A 218 -14.88 11.90 33.79
N GLU A 219 -13.79 12.55 33.36
CA GLU A 219 -12.45 12.39 33.94
C GLU A 219 -12.21 13.33 35.13
N ILE A 220 -13.14 14.25 35.39
CA ILE A 220 -13.15 15.14 36.56
C ILE A 220 -14.42 14.83 37.36
N SER A 221 -14.27 14.12 38.47
CA SER A 221 -15.38 13.57 39.27
C SER A 221 -16.45 14.60 39.69
N ASP A 222 -16.06 15.86 39.93
CA ASP A 222 -17.00 16.93 40.29
C ASP A 222 -18.04 17.21 39.18
N TRP A 223 -17.71 16.85 37.94
CA TRP A 223 -18.54 17.00 36.74
C TRP A 223 -19.22 15.69 36.33
N GLY A 224 -19.13 14.64 37.17
CA GLY A 224 -19.65 13.31 36.92
C GLY A 224 -18.59 12.34 36.38
N ASP A 225 -18.92 11.04 36.44
CA ASP A 225 -18.04 9.95 36.02
C ASP A 225 -18.50 9.29 34.69
N ARG A 226 -19.53 9.88 34.05
CA ARG A 226 -20.08 9.40 32.79
C ARG A 226 -19.36 10.07 31.62
N ARG A 227 -18.95 9.26 30.65
CA ARG A 227 -18.43 9.77 29.38
C ARG A 227 -19.60 10.19 28.49
N HIS A 228 -19.57 11.43 28.01
CA HIS A 228 -20.52 11.94 27.03
C HIS A 228 -19.85 12.17 25.67
N GLY A 229 -20.44 11.68 24.59
CA GLY A 229 -19.94 11.95 23.25
C GLY A 229 -20.13 13.42 22.85
N ILE A 230 -19.19 13.97 22.09
CA ILE A 230 -19.22 15.38 21.66
C ILE A 230 -19.60 15.44 20.18
N ILE A 231 -20.61 16.24 19.84
CA ILE A 231 -20.98 16.54 18.46
C ILE A 231 -20.58 17.99 18.18
N THR A 232 -19.78 18.23 17.14
CA THR A 232 -19.47 19.60 16.73
C THR A 232 -20.42 20.07 15.64
N THR A 233 -20.88 21.31 15.75
CA THR A 233 -21.90 21.89 14.86
C THR A 233 -21.44 23.24 14.32
N GLY A 234 -22.01 23.68 13.19
CA GLY A 234 -21.67 24.98 12.59
C GLY A 234 -22.46 26.17 13.14
N ASP A 235 -23.57 25.92 13.84
CA ASP A 235 -24.58 26.93 14.20
C ASP A 235 -24.97 27.80 12.99
N ASN A 236 -25.29 27.14 11.85
CA ASN A 236 -25.41 27.86 10.59
C ASN A 236 -26.61 28.81 10.58
N ARG A 237 -26.31 30.12 10.53
CA ARG A 237 -27.29 31.22 10.48
C ARG A 237 -27.12 32.13 9.26
N ALA A 238 -26.17 31.83 8.38
CA ALA A 238 -25.84 32.69 7.25
C ALA A 238 -26.59 32.31 5.98
N SER A 239 -27.16 33.31 5.29
CA SER A 239 -27.91 33.10 4.03
C SER A 239 -27.06 32.60 2.86
N ASN A 240 -25.74 32.69 2.97
CA ASN A 240 -24.79 32.11 2.02
C ASN A 240 -24.31 30.70 2.41
N TYR A 241 -24.84 30.16 3.52
CA TYR A 241 -24.47 28.86 4.09
C TYR A 241 -22.98 28.75 4.44
N ALA A 242 -22.31 29.85 4.79
CA ALA A 242 -20.87 29.85 5.06
C ALA A 242 -20.48 28.92 6.23
N ASP A 243 -21.34 28.81 7.23
CA ASP A 243 -21.08 28.05 8.45
C ASP A 243 -21.60 26.60 8.37
N LEU A 244 -22.36 26.26 7.33
CA LEU A 244 -22.95 24.93 7.12
C LEU A 244 -21.84 23.87 7.03
N GLY A 245 -21.83 22.94 8.00
CA GLY A 245 -20.83 21.87 8.09
C GLY A 245 -19.38 22.36 8.26
N ILE A 246 -19.19 23.58 8.79
CA ILE A 246 -17.85 24.20 8.96
C ILE A 246 -17.00 23.45 9.99
N ASN A 247 -17.64 22.97 11.07
CA ASN A 247 -17.00 22.16 12.09
C ASN A 247 -17.23 20.69 11.77
N ALA A 248 -16.21 20.04 11.22
CA ALA A 248 -16.30 18.66 10.78
C ALA A 248 -16.67 17.72 11.95
N CYS A 249 -17.79 17.02 11.79
CA CYS A 249 -18.23 15.94 12.64
C CYS A 249 -18.72 14.81 11.74
N TRP A 250 -18.07 13.66 11.79
CA TRP A 250 -18.46 12.46 11.07
C TRP A 250 -18.97 11.45 12.07
N MET A 251 -20.19 10.96 11.86
CA MET A 251 -20.82 9.99 12.73
C MET A 251 -21.13 8.72 11.96
N ARG A 252 -20.84 7.57 12.55
CA ARG A 252 -21.17 6.26 11.99
C ARG A 252 -22.60 5.88 12.39
N LEU A 253 -23.55 6.17 11.51
CA LEU A 253 -25.00 6.04 11.79
C LEU A 253 -25.64 4.97 10.92
N GLY A 254 -26.47 4.11 11.54
CA GLY A 254 -27.16 3.00 10.86
C GLY A 254 -28.51 3.38 10.28
N GLU A 255 -29.23 4.29 10.93
CA GLU A 255 -30.58 4.74 10.57
C GLU A 255 -30.74 6.23 10.95
N ALA A 256 -31.73 6.90 10.36
CA ALA A 256 -32.02 8.32 10.63
C ALA A 256 -32.88 8.48 11.91
N THR A 257 -32.40 7.94 13.02
CA THR A 257 -33.10 7.89 14.31
C THR A 257 -32.26 8.52 15.42
N ALA A 258 -32.94 9.03 16.45
CA ALA A 258 -32.31 9.52 17.66
C ALA A 258 -31.50 8.42 18.37
N GLU A 259 -31.98 7.16 18.33
CA GLU A 259 -31.25 6.02 18.88
C GLU A 259 -29.92 5.77 18.13
N ALA A 260 -29.86 5.96 16.81
CA ALA A 260 -28.60 5.85 16.07
C ALA A 260 -27.59 6.93 16.50
N VAL A 261 -28.06 8.16 16.75
CA VAL A 261 -27.23 9.25 17.29
C VAL A 261 -26.78 8.91 18.72
N ARG A 262 -27.68 8.43 19.57
CA ARG A 262 -27.40 7.96 20.94
C ARG A 262 -26.30 6.89 20.97
N GLN A 263 -26.41 5.86 20.13
CA GLN A 263 -25.37 4.82 20.04
C GLN A 263 -24.03 5.37 19.56
N ALA A 264 -24.02 6.39 18.70
CA ALA A 264 -22.80 7.02 18.24
C ALA A 264 -22.12 7.83 19.36
N VAL A 265 -22.88 8.59 20.16
CA VAL A 265 -22.30 9.35 21.29
C VAL A 265 -21.89 8.45 22.47
N LEU A 266 -22.58 7.32 22.69
CA LEU A 266 -22.18 6.33 23.70
C LEU A 266 -20.90 5.56 23.35
N ALA A 267 -20.59 5.44 22.06
CA ALA A 267 -19.39 4.78 21.54
C ALA A 267 -18.58 5.76 20.68
N ASP A 268 -18.42 6.99 21.16
CA ASP A 268 -17.85 8.12 20.43
C ASP A 268 -16.48 7.80 19.83
N GLU A 269 -15.59 7.13 20.58
CA GLU A 269 -14.26 6.74 20.11
C GLU A 269 -14.28 5.87 18.84
N ALA A 270 -15.33 5.05 18.65
CA ALA A 270 -15.46 4.15 17.51
C ALA A 270 -16.41 4.66 16.42
N ARG A 271 -17.24 5.66 16.73
CA ARG A 271 -18.36 6.11 15.88
C ARG A 271 -18.38 7.60 15.60
N ILE A 272 -17.49 8.40 16.18
CA ILE A 272 -17.38 9.84 15.93
C ILE A 272 -15.92 10.18 15.60
N THR A 273 -15.72 10.92 14.51
CA THR A 273 -14.41 11.51 14.19
C THR A 273 -14.60 12.93 13.67
N TYR A 274 -13.63 13.80 13.91
CA TYR A 274 -13.67 15.22 13.53
C TYR A 274 -12.79 15.52 12.30
N ALA A 275 -12.25 14.47 11.68
CA ALA A 275 -11.59 14.49 10.39
C ALA A 275 -12.31 13.53 9.44
N GLU A 276 -12.09 13.66 8.13
CA GLU A 276 -12.66 12.72 7.17
C GLU A 276 -12.20 11.28 7.49
N PRO A 277 -13.15 10.33 7.69
CA PRO A 277 -12.81 8.97 8.06
C PRO A 277 -12.17 8.24 6.88
N SER A 278 -11.12 7.47 7.15
CA SER A 278 -10.56 6.54 6.17
C SER A 278 -11.46 5.31 6.05
N ILE A 279 -11.73 4.91 4.81
CA ILE A 279 -12.42 3.65 4.50
C ILE A 279 -11.35 2.65 4.02
N PRO A 280 -11.44 1.36 4.37
CA PRO A 280 -10.48 0.37 3.89
C PRO A 280 -10.38 0.35 2.37
N SER A 281 -9.15 0.48 1.85
CA SER A 281 -8.86 0.43 0.41
C SER A 281 -9.01 -0.96 -0.19
N GLN A 282 -8.97 -2.00 0.65
CA GLN A 282 -9.25 -3.38 0.29
C GLN A 282 -10.39 -3.93 1.13
N ARG A 283 -11.45 -4.43 0.49
CA ARG A 283 -12.64 -4.92 1.19
C ARG A 283 -13.38 -6.01 0.43
N VAL A 284 -14.08 -6.84 1.19
CA VAL A 284 -15.04 -7.80 0.65
C VAL A 284 -16.35 -7.08 0.38
N LEU A 285 -16.87 -7.16 -0.84
CA LEU A 285 -18.10 -6.50 -1.24
C LEU A 285 -19.31 -7.42 -1.15
N GLU A 286 -19.15 -8.66 -1.63
CA GLU A 286 -20.23 -9.63 -1.73
C GLU A 286 -19.66 -11.07 -1.76
N LEU A 287 -20.39 -11.99 -1.14
CA LEU A 287 -20.16 -13.43 -1.16
C LEU A 287 -21.34 -14.12 -1.84
N ARG A 288 -21.07 -14.95 -2.84
CA ARG A 288 -22.04 -15.83 -3.50
C ARG A 288 -21.63 -17.28 -3.28
N VAL A 289 -22.58 -18.11 -2.87
CA VAL A 289 -22.34 -19.54 -2.61
C VAL A 289 -23.38 -20.37 -3.34
N SER A 290 -22.90 -21.34 -4.12
CA SER A 290 -23.70 -22.46 -4.61
C SER A 290 -23.20 -23.73 -3.92
N SER A 291 -24.07 -24.33 -3.11
CA SER A 291 -23.75 -25.53 -2.32
C SER A 291 -25.02 -26.31 -2.00
N THR A 292 -24.89 -27.58 -1.59
CA THR A 292 -26.03 -28.37 -1.12
C THR A 292 -26.68 -27.80 0.16
N LEU A 293 -25.96 -26.99 0.93
CA LEU A 293 -26.47 -26.33 2.14
C LEU A 293 -27.24 -25.04 1.82
N THR A 294 -26.84 -24.32 0.78
CA THR A 294 -27.33 -22.96 0.47
C THR A 294 -28.24 -22.90 -0.75
N GLY A 295 -28.28 -23.97 -1.56
CA GLY A 295 -28.87 -23.96 -2.90
C GLY A 295 -28.06 -23.12 -3.89
N ASP A 296 -28.68 -22.76 -5.01
CA ASP A 296 -27.99 -22.15 -6.16
C ASP A 296 -27.85 -20.61 -6.09
N HIS A 297 -28.54 -19.96 -5.15
CA HIS A 297 -28.73 -18.51 -5.14
C HIS A 297 -28.55 -17.87 -3.75
N PHE A 298 -27.50 -18.26 -3.02
CA PHE A 298 -27.17 -17.62 -1.75
C PHE A 298 -26.18 -16.49 -1.95
N THR A 299 -26.60 -15.27 -1.62
CA THR A 299 -25.79 -14.05 -1.75
C THR A 299 -25.83 -13.25 -0.45
N ILE A 300 -24.66 -12.83 0.02
CA ILE A 300 -24.49 -11.89 1.13
C ILE A 300 -23.68 -10.71 0.64
N THR A 301 -24.26 -9.52 0.71
CA THR A 301 -23.54 -8.26 0.53
C THR A 301 -22.95 -7.81 1.87
N PHE A 302 -21.78 -7.18 1.88
CA PHE A 302 -21.12 -6.66 3.07
C PHE A 302 -21.22 -5.13 3.17
N ASN A 303 -21.08 -4.61 4.38
CA ASN A 303 -20.92 -3.19 4.70
C ASN A 303 -19.45 -2.77 4.48
N ASP A 304 -19.20 -1.49 4.26
CA ASP A 304 -17.87 -0.94 4.00
C ASP A 304 -16.96 -0.87 5.24
N GLY A 305 -17.51 -1.04 6.44
CA GLY A 305 -16.74 -1.14 7.67
C GLY A 305 -16.86 -2.51 8.34
N PHE A 306 -17.05 -2.48 9.66
CA PHE A 306 -17.19 -3.68 10.48
C PHE A 306 -18.48 -4.48 10.16
N ASN A 307 -18.33 -5.77 9.87
CA ASN A 307 -19.41 -6.70 9.58
C ASN A 307 -19.50 -7.78 10.68
N THR A 308 -20.71 -8.03 11.20
CA THR A 308 -20.95 -9.06 12.23
C THR A 308 -22.08 -10.00 11.82
N LEU A 309 -21.87 -11.31 11.95
CA LEU A 309 -22.90 -12.33 11.76
C LEU A 309 -23.46 -12.75 13.11
N ILE A 310 -24.72 -12.43 13.40
CA ILE A 310 -25.40 -12.72 14.68
C ILE A 310 -26.52 -13.74 14.44
N GLY A 311 -26.71 -14.69 15.36
CA GLY A 311 -27.79 -15.67 15.27
C GLY A 311 -27.59 -16.85 16.23
N GLY A 312 -28.62 -17.70 16.38
CA GLY A 312 -28.58 -18.88 17.25
C GLY A 312 -27.60 -19.97 16.81
N ARG A 313 -27.39 -20.99 17.66
CA ARG A 313 -26.57 -22.15 17.29
C ARG A 313 -27.18 -22.86 16.08
N GLY A 314 -26.34 -23.25 15.12
CA GLY A 314 -26.79 -23.94 13.89
C GLY A 314 -27.30 -23.01 12.78
N SER A 315 -27.34 -21.69 12.98
CA SER A 315 -27.82 -20.72 11.98
C SER A 315 -26.89 -20.49 10.77
N GLY A 316 -25.85 -21.31 10.58
CA GLY A 316 -24.94 -21.21 9.43
C GLY A 316 -23.81 -20.16 9.51
N LYS A 317 -23.67 -19.38 10.60
CA LYS A 317 -22.62 -18.33 10.73
C LYS A 317 -21.20 -18.82 10.41
N SER A 318 -20.78 -19.93 11.03
CA SER A 318 -19.44 -20.51 10.81
C SER A 318 -19.28 -21.04 9.39
N ALA A 319 -20.36 -21.53 8.77
CA ALA A 319 -20.32 -22.00 7.39
C ALA A 319 -20.10 -20.84 6.42
N ILE A 320 -20.77 -19.70 6.62
CA ILE A 320 -20.56 -18.48 5.84
C ILE A 320 -19.09 -18.02 5.92
N LEU A 321 -18.54 -17.97 7.14
CA LEU A 321 -17.14 -17.58 7.33
C LEU A 321 -16.18 -18.58 6.66
N GLU A 322 -16.44 -19.87 6.75
CA GLU A 322 -15.59 -20.89 6.13
C GLU A 322 -15.70 -20.87 4.59
N TYR A 323 -16.87 -20.61 4.01
CA TYR A 323 -17.00 -20.37 2.56
C TYR A 323 -16.18 -19.15 2.12
N LEU A 324 -16.26 -18.04 2.87
CA LEU A 324 -15.46 -16.86 2.57
C LEU A 324 -13.95 -17.16 2.66
N ARG A 325 -13.52 -17.90 3.70
CA ARG A 325 -12.13 -18.37 3.82
C ARG A 325 -11.73 -19.25 2.64
N PHE A 326 -12.60 -20.16 2.20
CA PHE A 326 -12.35 -21.00 1.04
C PHE A 326 -12.16 -20.16 -0.22
N ALA A 327 -13.04 -19.21 -0.51
CA ALA A 327 -12.90 -18.34 -1.68
C ALA A 327 -11.59 -17.52 -1.67
N LEU A 328 -11.10 -17.16 -0.49
CA LEU A 328 -9.87 -16.39 -0.29
C LEU A 328 -8.60 -17.26 -0.21
N GLY A 329 -8.71 -18.58 -0.34
CA GLY A 329 -7.55 -19.48 -0.20
C GLY A 329 -7.01 -19.57 1.22
N ARG A 330 -7.84 -19.33 2.24
CA ARG A 330 -7.49 -19.30 3.67
C ARG A 330 -8.32 -20.29 4.51
N SER A 331 -8.90 -21.29 3.87
CA SER A 331 -9.71 -22.33 4.52
C SER A 331 -8.83 -23.32 5.28
N THR A 332 -9.45 -24.11 6.13
CA THR A 332 -8.85 -25.29 6.78
C THR A 332 -8.33 -26.34 5.80
N LEU A 333 -8.73 -26.29 4.52
CA LEU A 333 -8.15 -27.10 3.43
C LEU A 333 -6.78 -26.58 2.96
N ASP A 334 -6.48 -25.31 3.21
CA ASP A 334 -5.31 -24.62 2.67
C ASP A 334 -4.13 -24.60 3.65
N ALA A 335 -4.36 -24.98 4.91
CA ALA A 335 -3.36 -24.99 5.98
C ALA A 335 -3.01 -26.43 6.38
N ALA A 336 -1.72 -26.77 6.37
CA ALA A 336 -1.22 -28.10 6.71
C ALA A 336 -1.27 -28.43 8.22
N ASP A 337 -1.19 -27.41 9.09
CA ASP A 337 -0.85 -27.58 10.52
C ASP A 337 -1.99 -27.31 11.52
N ASP A 338 -3.21 -26.97 11.07
CA ASP A 338 -4.33 -26.76 11.99
C ASP A 338 -4.95 -28.13 12.38
N VAL A 339 -4.42 -28.73 13.45
CA VAL A 339 -4.90 -29.99 14.07
C VAL A 339 -6.35 -29.84 14.57
N ALA A 340 -6.82 -28.62 14.78
CA ALA A 340 -8.20 -28.33 15.08
C ALA A 340 -8.98 -28.09 13.78
N THR A 341 -9.84 -29.08 13.43
CA THR A 341 -11.17 -29.00 12.77
C THR A 341 -11.36 -29.86 11.51
N SER A 342 -11.37 -31.18 11.65
CA SER A 342 -11.93 -32.09 10.61
C SER A 342 -13.31 -31.64 10.14
N ARG A 343 -14.13 -31.13 11.06
CA ARG A 343 -15.51 -30.69 10.82
C ARG A 343 -15.65 -29.58 9.76
N GLU A 344 -14.74 -28.61 9.72
CA GLU A 344 -14.84 -27.49 8.76
C GLU A 344 -14.41 -27.94 7.37
N ARG A 345 -13.35 -28.77 7.28
CA ARG A 345 -12.99 -29.45 6.03
C ARG A 345 -14.12 -30.34 5.54
N ASP A 346 -14.70 -31.17 6.41
CA ASP A 346 -15.83 -32.05 6.09
C ASP A 346 -17.04 -31.25 5.60
N MET A 347 -17.29 -30.08 6.20
CA MET A 347 -18.36 -29.18 5.77
C MET A 347 -18.09 -28.70 4.34
N ILE A 348 -16.91 -28.17 4.04
CA ILE A 348 -16.57 -27.68 2.69
C ILE A 348 -16.63 -28.80 1.65
N THR A 349 -16.01 -29.95 1.92
CA THR A 349 -15.92 -31.06 0.97
C THR A 349 -17.27 -31.75 0.72
N SER A 350 -18.16 -31.82 1.72
CA SER A 350 -19.49 -32.42 1.57
C SER A 350 -20.53 -31.48 0.95
N THR A 351 -20.37 -30.16 1.10
CA THR A 351 -21.38 -29.19 0.67
C THR A 351 -21.13 -28.57 -0.69
N LEU A 352 -19.88 -28.41 -1.12
CA LEU A 352 -19.52 -27.77 -2.40
C LEU A 352 -19.40 -28.75 -3.58
N ILE A 353 -19.88 -29.98 -3.45
CA ILE A 353 -19.86 -30.96 -4.56
C ILE A 353 -20.73 -30.43 -5.70
N GLY A 354 -20.10 -30.14 -6.86
CA GLY A 354 -20.77 -29.52 -8.01
C GLY A 354 -21.15 -28.04 -7.83
N GLY A 355 -20.76 -27.44 -6.70
CA GLY A 355 -21.02 -26.06 -6.34
C GLY A 355 -19.80 -25.16 -6.52
N PHE A 356 -19.93 -23.91 -6.07
CA PHE A 356 -18.84 -22.91 -6.11
C PHE A 356 -18.98 -21.88 -4.99
N VAL A 357 -17.88 -21.21 -4.68
CA VAL A 357 -17.89 -19.98 -3.91
C VAL A 357 -17.30 -18.86 -4.76
N GLU A 358 -18.00 -17.74 -4.82
CA GLU A 358 -17.57 -16.51 -5.46
C GLU A 358 -17.51 -15.39 -4.43
N VAL A 359 -16.45 -14.60 -4.46
CA VAL A 359 -16.31 -13.40 -3.64
C VAL A 359 -15.92 -12.23 -4.53
N ASP A 360 -16.61 -11.11 -4.36
CA ASP A 360 -16.20 -9.86 -4.99
C ASP A 360 -15.41 -9.02 -4.02
N LEU A 361 -14.29 -8.50 -4.50
CA LEU A 361 -13.33 -7.74 -3.72
C LEU A 361 -13.14 -6.39 -4.40
N ASP A 362 -13.11 -5.33 -3.60
CA ASP A 362 -12.60 -4.03 -4.02
C ASP A 362 -11.14 -3.96 -3.59
N ARG A 363 -10.26 -3.64 -4.54
CA ARG A 363 -8.83 -3.59 -4.34
C ARG A 363 -8.31 -2.28 -4.92
N ASN A 364 -8.25 -1.26 -4.07
CA ASN A 364 -7.87 0.10 -4.44
C ASN A 364 -8.75 0.68 -5.57
N GLY A 365 -10.06 0.46 -5.51
CA GLY A 365 -11.02 0.94 -6.51
C GLY A 365 -11.24 -0.02 -7.69
N VAL A 366 -10.46 -1.09 -7.78
CA VAL A 366 -10.60 -2.13 -8.80
C VAL A 366 -11.43 -3.28 -8.23
N VAL A 367 -12.58 -3.57 -8.86
CA VAL A 367 -13.47 -4.65 -8.43
C VAL A 367 -13.11 -5.95 -9.15
N GLU A 368 -12.69 -6.96 -8.40
CA GLU A 368 -12.35 -8.29 -8.89
C GLU A 368 -13.38 -9.32 -8.38
N THR A 369 -13.70 -10.32 -9.21
CA THR A 369 -14.52 -11.48 -8.81
C THR A 369 -13.62 -12.70 -8.70
N TRP A 370 -13.54 -13.31 -7.52
CA TRP A 370 -12.76 -14.51 -7.27
C TRP A 370 -13.69 -15.69 -7.12
N ARG A 371 -13.50 -16.72 -7.95
CA ARG A 371 -14.27 -17.96 -7.94
C ARG A 371 -13.40 -19.14 -7.58
N ARG A 372 -13.90 -20.01 -6.70
CA ARG A 372 -13.25 -21.27 -6.33
C ARG A 372 -14.25 -22.43 -6.23
N THR A 373 -13.79 -23.61 -6.61
CA THR A 373 -14.56 -24.86 -6.67
C THR A 373 -13.72 -26.02 -6.11
N LEU A 374 -14.35 -27.14 -5.76
CA LEU A 374 -13.64 -28.30 -5.18
C LEU A 374 -12.74 -29.05 -6.17
N ASP A 375 -12.96 -28.92 -7.48
CA ASP A 375 -12.11 -29.51 -8.53
C ASP A 375 -10.82 -28.71 -8.76
N LYS A 376 -10.84 -27.40 -8.46
CA LYS A 376 -9.69 -26.50 -8.56
C LYS A 376 -9.21 -26.04 -7.19
N GLN A 377 -8.91 -26.98 -6.28
CA GLN A 377 -8.56 -26.58 -4.91
C GLN A 377 -7.31 -25.69 -4.90
N THR A 378 -6.24 -26.01 -5.62
CA THR A 378 -4.98 -25.22 -5.57
C THR A 378 -5.00 -23.91 -6.36
N MET A 379 -6.12 -23.57 -7.00
CA MET A 379 -6.25 -22.41 -7.90
C MET A 379 -7.48 -21.57 -7.56
N ILE A 380 -7.43 -20.28 -7.85
CA ILE A 380 -8.56 -19.36 -7.77
C ILE A 380 -8.71 -18.68 -9.13
N THR A 381 -9.90 -18.78 -9.72
CA THR A 381 -10.21 -18.06 -10.97
C THR A 381 -10.55 -16.62 -10.61
N VAL A 382 -9.72 -15.68 -11.02
CA VAL A 382 -9.91 -14.24 -10.82
C VAL A 382 -10.39 -13.62 -12.11
N SER A 383 -11.54 -12.94 -12.05
CA SER A 383 -12.14 -12.23 -13.17
C SER A 383 -12.11 -10.72 -12.96
N LEU A 384 -11.62 -10.00 -13.96
CA LEU A 384 -11.57 -8.54 -14.03
C LEU A 384 -12.05 -8.10 -15.42
N ASP A 385 -13.03 -7.19 -15.50
CA ASP A 385 -13.54 -6.63 -16.77
C ASP A 385 -13.91 -7.67 -17.84
N GLY A 386 -14.34 -8.87 -17.41
CA GLY A 386 -14.71 -9.98 -18.29
C GLY A 386 -13.55 -10.92 -18.68
N GLU A 387 -12.30 -10.58 -18.37
CA GLU A 387 -11.16 -11.49 -18.49
C GLU A 387 -11.00 -12.35 -17.23
N ALA A 388 -10.92 -13.66 -17.40
CA ALA A 388 -10.68 -14.61 -16.30
C ALA A 388 -9.29 -15.22 -16.39
N ARG A 389 -8.58 -15.31 -15.26
CA ARG A 389 -7.27 -15.95 -15.14
C ARG A 389 -7.22 -16.83 -13.90
N ASP A 390 -6.65 -18.01 -14.02
CA ASP A 390 -6.44 -18.92 -12.89
C ASP A 390 -5.12 -18.56 -12.19
N LEU A 391 -5.20 -18.24 -10.89
CA LEU A 391 -4.04 -17.94 -10.04
C LEU A 391 -3.82 -19.06 -9.03
N PRO A 392 -2.57 -19.49 -8.78
CA PRO A 392 -2.27 -20.33 -7.62
C PRO A 392 -2.68 -19.65 -6.31
N ILE A 393 -3.12 -20.43 -5.30
CA ILE A 393 -3.52 -19.88 -3.98
C ILE A 393 -2.45 -18.94 -3.41
N SER A 394 -1.17 -19.30 -3.49
CA SER A 394 -0.08 -18.48 -2.94
C SER A 394 -0.05 -17.07 -3.56
N VAL A 395 -0.24 -16.96 -4.87
CA VAL A 395 -0.30 -15.69 -5.59
C VAL A 395 -1.57 -14.92 -5.24
N ALA A 396 -2.72 -15.60 -5.13
CA ALA A 396 -3.96 -14.98 -4.71
C ALA A 396 -3.86 -14.42 -3.27
N GLN A 397 -3.29 -15.19 -2.33
CA GLN A 397 -3.08 -14.76 -0.94
C GLN A 397 -2.17 -13.52 -0.82
N GLU A 398 -1.24 -13.32 -1.74
CA GLU A 398 -0.43 -12.10 -1.83
C GLU A 398 -1.19 -10.95 -2.49
N ARG A 399 -2.09 -11.26 -3.43
CA ARG A 399 -2.93 -10.29 -4.13
C ARG A 399 -3.96 -9.64 -3.21
N PHE A 400 -4.67 -10.41 -2.39
CA PHE A 400 -5.61 -9.91 -1.38
C PHE A 400 -5.23 -10.51 -0.01
N ARG A 401 -4.64 -9.68 0.85
CA ARG A 401 -3.99 -10.12 2.10
C ARG A 401 -4.97 -10.33 3.24
N ALA A 402 -6.03 -11.08 2.98
CA ALA A 402 -6.99 -11.48 3.99
C ALA A 402 -6.32 -12.32 5.08
N ARG A 403 -6.72 -12.07 6.32
CA ARG A 403 -6.39 -12.90 7.47
C ARG A 403 -7.63 -13.57 7.98
N ALA A 404 -7.51 -14.86 8.27
CA ALA A 404 -8.59 -15.67 8.75
C ALA A 404 -8.16 -16.33 10.05
N PHE A 405 -9.02 -16.24 11.05
CA PHE A 405 -8.78 -16.83 12.36
C PHE A 405 -9.85 -17.89 12.64
N SER A 406 -9.43 -19.09 13.03
CA SER A 406 -10.33 -20.15 13.47
C SER A 406 -10.91 -19.86 14.86
N GLN A 407 -11.90 -20.65 15.28
CA GLN A 407 -12.57 -20.43 16.55
C GLN A 407 -11.58 -20.53 17.72
N LYS A 408 -11.52 -19.48 18.56
CA LYS A 408 -10.56 -19.31 19.68
C LYS A 408 -9.09 -19.15 19.24
N GLN A 409 -8.78 -19.01 17.95
CA GLN A 409 -7.40 -18.87 17.50
C GLN A 409 -6.75 -17.59 18.05
N LEU A 410 -7.45 -16.45 17.98
CA LEU A 410 -6.92 -15.18 18.53
C LEU A 410 -6.60 -15.29 20.03
N SER A 411 -7.41 -16.01 20.82
CA SER A 411 -7.17 -16.14 22.27
C SER A 411 -6.10 -17.18 22.62
N THR A 412 -5.84 -18.16 21.75
CA THR A 412 -4.72 -19.10 21.90
C THR A 412 -3.41 -18.50 21.38
N MET A 413 -3.48 -17.67 20.34
CA MET A 413 -2.37 -16.94 19.73
C MET A 413 -1.66 -16.03 20.72
N VAL A 414 -2.40 -15.22 21.49
CA VAL A 414 -1.84 -14.34 22.54
C VAL A 414 -1.15 -15.12 23.67
N ARG A 415 -1.45 -16.41 23.84
CA ARG A 415 -0.85 -17.26 24.88
C ARG A 415 0.46 -17.93 24.45
N ARG A 416 0.91 -17.76 23.20
CA ARG A 416 2.17 -18.30 22.68
C ARG A 416 3.16 -17.15 22.50
N PRO A 417 4.07 -16.91 23.47
CA PRO A 417 4.99 -15.77 23.42
C PRO A 417 5.87 -15.78 22.16
N GLU A 418 6.22 -16.95 21.66
CA GLU A 418 7.15 -17.17 20.55
C GLU A 418 6.63 -16.72 19.17
N THR A 419 5.31 -16.47 19.04
CA THR A 419 4.68 -16.01 17.79
C THR A 419 3.82 -14.75 18.00
N ALA A 420 3.79 -14.22 19.23
CA ALA A 420 2.90 -13.12 19.58
C ALA A 420 3.35 -11.80 18.95
N ASP A 421 4.66 -11.59 18.84
CA ASP A 421 5.29 -10.43 18.19
C ASP A 421 4.92 -10.35 16.71
N GLU A 422 5.14 -11.40 15.92
CA GLU A 422 4.81 -11.42 14.49
C GLU A 422 3.30 -11.26 14.25
N GLN A 423 2.46 -11.76 15.17
CA GLN A 423 1.01 -11.69 15.04
C GLN A 423 0.43 -10.34 15.47
N ILE A 424 0.96 -9.73 16.54
CA ILE A 424 0.57 -8.39 16.99
C ILE A 424 1.06 -7.35 16.00
N THR A 425 2.33 -7.41 15.60
CA THR A 425 2.90 -6.51 14.57
C THR A 425 2.21 -6.75 13.24
N GLY A 426 1.87 -8.00 12.94
CA GLY A 426 0.98 -8.32 11.84
C GLY A 426 -0.32 -7.54 11.93
N ILE A 427 -1.08 -7.66 13.01
CA ILE A 427 -2.43 -7.07 13.15
C ILE A 427 -2.39 -5.55 13.19
N ALA A 428 -1.50 -4.97 14.00
CA ALA A 428 -1.43 -3.54 14.20
C ALA A 428 -0.65 -2.82 13.08
N ALA A 429 0.39 -3.43 12.47
CA ALA A 429 1.22 -2.82 11.43
C ALA A 429 1.23 -3.67 10.14
N ALA A 430 0.04 -4.06 9.68
CA ALA A 430 -0.13 -4.97 8.53
C ALA A 430 0.59 -4.47 7.27
N GLU A 431 0.55 -3.17 7.00
CA GLU A 431 1.21 -2.55 5.83
C GLU A 431 2.74 -2.65 5.91
N SER A 432 3.31 -2.64 7.12
CA SER A 432 4.75 -2.78 7.34
C SER A 432 5.25 -4.21 7.12
N VAL A 433 4.39 -5.23 7.29
CA VAL A 433 4.75 -6.64 7.00
C VAL A 433 5.11 -6.83 5.53
N ASP A 434 4.42 -6.12 4.64
CA ASP A 434 4.60 -6.25 3.20
C ASP A 434 5.87 -5.57 2.72
N ARG A 435 6.11 -4.36 3.24
CA ARG A 435 7.37 -3.63 3.05
C ARG A 435 8.54 -4.45 3.60
N ARG A 436 8.36 -5.07 4.77
CA ARG A 436 9.36 -5.98 5.37
C ARG A 436 9.66 -7.16 4.44
N ARG A 437 8.66 -7.91 3.97
CA ARG A 437 8.90 -9.06 3.08
C ARG A 437 9.65 -8.65 1.80
N LYS A 438 9.29 -7.52 1.20
CA LYS A 438 10.00 -7.02 0.01
C LYS A 438 11.45 -6.65 0.34
N ALA A 439 11.67 -5.99 1.48
CA ALA A 439 13.01 -5.67 1.94
C ALA A 439 13.83 -6.95 2.24
N GLU A 440 13.24 -8.02 2.80
CA GLU A 440 13.90 -9.31 3.00
C GLU A 440 14.35 -9.93 1.66
N GLN A 441 13.49 -9.90 0.63
CA GLN A 441 13.85 -10.38 -0.72
C GLN A 441 14.99 -9.56 -1.34
N ASP A 442 14.95 -8.23 -1.22
CA ASP A 442 15.98 -7.34 -1.75
C ASP A 442 17.32 -7.56 -1.01
N ILE A 443 17.29 -7.89 0.29
CA ILE A 443 18.46 -8.29 1.07
C ILE A 443 19.02 -9.63 0.55
N ASP A 444 18.18 -10.65 0.35
CA ASP A 444 18.60 -11.96 -0.16
C ASP A 444 19.23 -11.86 -1.57
N GLU A 445 18.74 -10.94 -2.41
CA GLU A 445 19.36 -10.62 -3.70
C GLU A 445 20.72 -9.93 -3.54
N ALA A 446 20.83 -8.95 -2.65
CA ALA A 446 22.09 -8.27 -2.36
C ALA A 446 23.15 -9.22 -1.77
N GLU A 447 22.76 -10.13 -0.87
CA GLU A 447 23.66 -11.16 -0.34
C GLU A 447 24.20 -12.09 -1.43
N ARG A 448 23.34 -12.52 -2.36
CA ARG A 448 23.76 -13.33 -3.52
C ARG A 448 24.74 -12.57 -4.42
N ALA A 449 24.49 -11.28 -4.65
CA ALA A 449 25.39 -10.43 -5.42
C ALA A 449 26.77 -10.29 -4.77
N ILE A 450 26.84 -10.13 -3.44
CA ILE A 450 28.11 -10.10 -2.69
C ILE A 450 28.85 -11.42 -2.83
N ARG A 451 28.17 -12.57 -2.66
CA ARG A 451 28.81 -13.89 -2.83
C ARG A 451 29.41 -14.07 -4.21
N ALA A 452 28.68 -13.67 -5.26
CA ALA A 452 29.17 -13.72 -6.63
C ALA A 452 30.35 -12.77 -6.88
N ALA A 453 30.28 -11.53 -6.40
CA ALA A 453 31.36 -10.56 -6.54
C ALA A 453 32.64 -11.01 -5.79
N PHE A 454 32.48 -11.57 -4.59
CA PHE A 454 33.61 -12.10 -3.81
C PHE A 454 34.29 -13.29 -4.51
N GLN A 455 33.52 -14.20 -5.12
CA GLN A 455 34.10 -15.27 -5.93
C GLN A 455 34.95 -14.73 -7.10
N GLN A 456 34.53 -13.65 -7.74
CA GLN A 456 35.32 -13.02 -8.81
C GLN A 456 36.61 -12.36 -8.30
N VAL A 457 36.61 -11.80 -7.08
CA VAL A 457 37.83 -11.30 -6.43
C VAL A 457 38.82 -12.44 -6.18
N VAL A 458 38.35 -13.58 -5.68
CA VAL A 458 39.20 -14.78 -5.50
C VAL A 458 39.78 -15.26 -6.84
N GLN A 459 38.96 -15.27 -7.90
CA GLN A 459 39.44 -15.59 -9.25
C GLN A 459 40.49 -14.60 -9.76
N SER A 460 40.36 -13.31 -9.42
CA SER A 460 41.34 -12.28 -9.79
C SER A 460 42.68 -12.53 -9.12
N TRP A 461 42.69 -12.87 -7.83
CA TRP A 461 43.93 -13.26 -7.13
C TRP A 461 44.58 -14.51 -7.74
N ALA A 462 43.77 -15.51 -8.09
CA ALA A 462 44.27 -16.71 -8.77
C ALA A 462 44.86 -16.39 -10.16
N ALA A 463 44.21 -15.53 -10.94
CA ALA A 463 44.69 -15.08 -12.24
C ALA A 463 46.00 -14.28 -12.13
N GLN A 464 46.11 -13.39 -11.14
CA GLN A 464 47.34 -12.65 -10.86
C GLN A 464 48.50 -13.59 -10.49
N ALA A 465 48.26 -14.59 -9.65
CA ALA A 465 49.26 -15.58 -9.27
C ALA A 465 49.67 -16.47 -10.47
N ALA A 466 48.75 -16.77 -11.38
CA ALA A 466 49.06 -17.48 -12.62
C ALA A 466 49.93 -16.63 -13.56
N PHE A 467 49.61 -15.34 -13.70
CA PHE A 467 50.40 -14.39 -14.49
C PHE A 467 51.84 -14.29 -13.97
N ASN A 468 52.03 -14.06 -12.67
CA ASN A 468 53.37 -13.94 -12.07
C ASN A 468 54.20 -15.23 -12.27
N ARG A 469 53.57 -16.41 -12.19
CA ARG A 469 54.24 -17.70 -12.44
C ARG A 469 54.65 -17.86 -13.90
N ALA A 470 53.76 -17.53 -14.84
CA ALA A 470 54.05 -17.61 -16.26
C ALA A 470 55.15 -16.61 -16.69
N GLU A 471 55.15 -15.42 -16.08
CA GLU A 471 56.17 -14.40 -16.31
C GLU A 471 57.54 -14.87 -15.86
N SER A 472 57.64 -15.39 -14.63
CA SER A 472 58.89 -15.93 -14.11
C SER A 472 59.40 -17.13 -14.91
N ALA A 473 58.51 -18.02 -15.37
CA ALA A 473 58.90 -19.19 -16.17
C ALA A 473 59.46 -18.77 -17.55
N SER A 474 58.79 -17.82 -18.21
CA SER A 474 59.25 -17.26 -19.49
C SER A 474 60.59 -16.53 -19.35
N ALA A 475 60.77 -15.74 -18.28
CA ALA A 475 62.03 -15.06 -18.01
C ALA A 475 63.19 -16.03 -17.71
N ASP A 476 62.92 -17.17 -17.06
CA ASP A 476 63.95 -18.17 -16.77
C ASP A 476 64.40 -18.92 -18.04
N LEU A 477 63.45 -19.39 -18.84
CA LEU A 477 63.70 -20.08 -20.10
C LEU A 477 64.41 -19.17 -21.10
N ALA A 478 64.05 -17.88 -21.19
CA ALA A 478 64.77 -16.89 -21.99
C ALA A 478 66.25 -16.77 -21.59
N ARG A 479 66.57 -16.76 -20.29
CA ARG A 479 67.96 -16.72 -19.80
C ARG A 479 68.74 -18.00 -20.12
N ARG A 480 68.09 -19.18 -20.02
CA ARG A 480 68.71 -20.46 -20.37
C ARG A 480 69.02 -20.56 -21.87
N LEU A 481 68.11 -20.09 -22.71
CA LEU A 481 68.31 -20.00 -24.16
C LEU A 481 69.52 -19.15 -24.51
N GLU A 482 69.67 -17.98 -23.88
CA GLU A 482 70.83 -17.10 -24.10
C GLU A 482 72.15 -17.74 -23.64
N SER A 483 72.12 -18.51 -22.54
CA SER A 483 73.28 -19.28 -22.06
C SER A 483 73.69 -20.39 -23.04
N ILE A 484 72.74 -21.15 -23.62
CA ILE A 484 73.06 -22.17 -24.63
C ILE A 484 73.55 -21.51 -25.92
N ARG A 485 72.97 -20.37 -26.31
CA ARG A 485 73.39 -19.58 -27.46
C ARG A 485 74.87 -19.20 -27.36
N SER A 486 75.30 -18.65 -26.23
CA SER A 486 76.71 -18.32 -25.98
C SER A 486 77.64 -19.56 -26.03
N ARG A 487 77.16 -20.75 -25.63
CA ARG A 487 77.93 -22.01 -25.73
C ARG A 487 78.03 -22.53 -27.16
N LEU A 488 77.00 -22.35 -27.98
CA LEU A 488 77.01 -22.71 -29.40
C LEU A 488 78.00 -21.83 -30.18
N GLU A 489 78.08 -20.53 -29.88
CA GLU A 489 79.08 -19.60 -30.44
C GLU A 489 80.52 -20.05 -30.15
N GLN A 490 80.80 -20.46 -28.91
CA GLN A 490 82.12 -20.94 -28.50
C GLN A 490 82.52 -22.27 -29.15
N GLY A 491 81.55 -23.03 -29.67
CA GLY A 491 81.73 -24.35 -30.27
C GLY A 491 82.19 -24.36 -31.74
N GLY A 492 82.39 -23.21 -32.37
CA GLY A 492 82.88 -23.10 -33.76
C GLY A 492 81.77 -23.01 -34.83
N LEU A 493 80.56 -22.58 -34.44
CA LEU A 493 79.47 -22.30 -35.36
C LEU A 493 79.85 -21.13 -36.31
N SER A 494 79.60 -21.24 -37.62
CA SER A 494 79.85 -20.11 -38.54
C SER A 494 78.80 -19.01 -38.36
N ALA A 495 79.16 -17.75 -38.57
CA ALA A 495 78.25 -16.60 -38.44
C ALA A 495 77.01 -16.71 -39.35
N GLU A 496 77.15 -17.30 -40.53
CA GLU A 496 76.05 -17.55 -41.48
C GLU A 496 75.09 -18.64 -40.98
N GLN A 497 75.61 -19.69 -40.36
CA GLN A 497 74.81 -20.77 -39.78
C GLN A 497 74.13 -20.33 -38.47
N GLN A 498 74.81 -19.49 -37.70
CA GLN A 498 74.25 -18.85 -36.52
C GLN A 498 73.06 -17.96 -36.88
N ALA A 499 73.17 -17.17 -37.95
CA ALA A 499 72.08 -16.33 -38.45
C ALA A 499 70.84 -17.16 -38.85
N VAL A 500 71.01 -18.34 -39.44
CA VAL A 500 69.89 -19.24 -39.78
C VAL A 500 69.26 -19.87 -38.52
N LEU A 501 70.07 -20.27 -37.53
CA LEU A 501 69.55 -20.82 -36.27
C LEU A 501 68.83 -19.75 -35.43
N ASP A 502 69.33 -18.52 -35.42
CA ASP A 502 68.74 -17.36 -34.74
C ASP A 502 67.41 -16.92 -35.38
N GLN A 503 67.22 -17.17 -36.68
CA GLN A 503 66.00 -16.83 -37.40
C GLN A 503 64.84 -17.83 -37.17
N GLN A 504 65.10 -19.09 -36.81
CA GLN A 504 64.05 -20.10 -36.60
C GLN A 504 63.05 -19.73 -35.48
N PRO A 505 63.49 -19.29 -34.28
CA PRO A 505 62.57 -18.78 -33.26
C PRO A 505 61.78 -17.56 -33.74
N ILE A 506 62.36 -16.72 -34.60
CA ILE A 506 61.70 -15.53 -35.16
C ILE A 506 60.58 -15.95 -36.11
N TYR A 507 60.82 -16.90 -37.02
CA TYR A 507 59.78 -17.43 -37.90
C TYR A 507 58.63 -18.10 -37.12
N ASN A 508 58.96 -18.89 -36.10
CA ASN A 508 57.96 -19.53 -35.24
C ASN A 508 57.15 -18.52 -34.41
N ARG A 509 57.81 -17.49 -33.86
CA ARG A 509 57.14 -16.40 -33.11
C ARG A 509 56.25 -15.56 -34.03
N THR A 510 56.66 -15.30 -35.26
CA THR A 510 55.85 -14.59 -36.26
C THR A 510 54.59 -15.38 -36.61
N LEU A 511 54.68 -16.70 -36.84
CA LEU A 511 53.50 -17.54 -37.05
C LEU A 511 52.56 -17.53 -35.83
N ALA A 512 53.11 -17.65 -34.62
CA ALA A 512 52.33 -17.58 -33.39
C ALA A 512 51.67 -16.21 -33.19
N SER A 513 52.30 -15.13 -33.65
CA SER A 513 51.76 -13.76 -33.63
C SER A 513 50.54 -13.63 -34.55
N PHE A 514 50.58 -14.22 -35.76
CA PHE A 514 49.40 -14.31 -36.63
C PHE A 514 48.25 -15.07 -35.95
N GLN A 515 48.52 -16.24 -35.37
CA GLN A 515 47.49 -17.02 -34.67
C GLN A 515 46.89 -16.26 -33.47
N THR A 516 47.72 -15.50 -32.75
CA THR A 516 47.28 -14.67 -31.62
C THR A 516 46.44 -13.48 -32.08
N ALA A 517 46.87 -12.80 -33.15
CA ALA A 517 46.12 -11.70 -33.76
C ALA A 517 44.73 -12.17 -34.24
N VAL A 518 44.66 -13.30 -34.95
CA VAL A 518 43.39 -13.90 -35.38
C VAL A 518 42.48 -14.20 -34.18
N LYS A 519 43.01 -14.83 -33.12
CA LYS A 519 42.22 -15.10 -31.91
C LYS A 519 41.71 -13.83 -31.23
N LEU A 520 42.53 -12.78 -31.17
CA LEU A 520 42.16 -11.52 -30.52
C LEU A 520 41.08 -10.78 -31.32
N VAL A 521 41.23 -10.71 -32.65
CA VAL A 521 40.23 -10.09 -33.54
C VAL A 521 38.92 -10.89 -33.49
N GLN A 522 38.99 -12.22 -33.50
CA GLN A 522 37.81 -13.08 -33.36
C GLN A 522 37.11 -12.87 -32.01
N ALA A 523 37.85 -12.85 -30.91
CA ALA A 523 37.26 -12.60 -29.58
C ALA A 523 36.65 -11.19 -29.48
N THR A 524 37.22 -10.20 -30.18
CA THR A 524 36.68 -8.83 -30.24
C THR A 524 35.40 -8.79 -31.07
N LEU A 525 35.34 -9.53 -32.18
CA LEU A 525 34.15 -9.71 -33.00
C LEU A 525 33.02 -10.37 -32.20
N ASP A 526 33.33 -11.45 -31.46
CA ASP A 526 32.36 -12.13 -30.59
C ASP A 526 31.82 -11.19 -29.50
N GLN A 527 32.67 -10.34 -28.92
CA GLN A 527 32.25 -9.32 -27.93
C GLN A 527 31.40 -8.20 -28.55
N ALA A 528 31.73 -7.74 -29.76
CA ALA A 528 30.92 -6.75 -30.47
C ALA A 528 29.51 -7.29 -30.74
N ASN A 529 29.40 -8.56 -31.12
CA ASN A 529 28.12 -9.25 -31.32
C ASN A 529 27.29 -9.45 -30.04
N LEU A 530 27.91 -9.34 -28.87
CA LEU A 530 27.26 -9.48 -27.55
C LEU A 530 26.77 -8.16 -26.96
N LEU A 531 27.10 -7.01 -27.56
CA LEU A 531 26.59 -5.71 -27.13
C LEU A 531 25.07 -5.65 -27.29
N LYS A 532 24.37 -5.40 -26.18
CA LYS A 532 22.90 -5.34 -26.14
C LYS A 532 22.42 -3.90 -26.28
N GLU A 533 21.27 -3.74 -26.93
CA GLU A 533 20.55 -2.47 -27.01
C GLU A 533 20.08 -2.01 -25.61
N ILE A 534 19.85 -0.70 -25.47
CA ILE A 534 19.25 -0.16 -24.24
C ILE A 534 17.78 -0.60 -24.22
N PRO A 535 17.34 -1.37 -23.21
CA PRO A 535 15.96 -1.83 -23.13
C PRO A 535 15.01 -0.64 -23.01
N ILE A 536 13.95 -0.64 -23.83
CA ILE A 536 12.87 0.36 -23.80
C ILE A 536 11.77 -0.07 -22.80
N GLU A 537 11.83 -1.32 -22.33
CA GLU A 537 10.93 -1.89 -21.32
C GLU A 537 10.93 -1.02 -20.05
N GLY A 538 9.74 -0.57 -19.63
CA GLY A 538 9.55 0.33 -18.50
C GLY A 538 9.11 1.74 -18.86
N TRP A 539 9.04 2.11 -20.14
CA TRP A 539 8.39 3.35 -20.62
C TRP A 539 6.94 3.16 -21.08
N GLU A 540 6.37 1.98 -20.86
CA GLU A 540 4.96 1.64 -21.14
C GLU A 540 4.06 2.13 -20.00
N GLY A 541 2.90 2.72 -20.33
CA GLY A 541 1.94 3.22 -19.34
C GLY A 541 2.29 4.56 -18.66
N HIS A 542 3.37 5.23 -19.07
CA HIS A 542 3.70 6.59 -18.61
C HIS A 542 2.88 7.66 -19.34
N VAL A 543 2.75 8.83 -18.71
CA VAL A 543 1.98 9.96 -19.24
C VAL A 543 2.47 10.37 -20.63
N GLU A 544 1.58 10.40 -21.62
CA GLU A 544 1.86 10.81 -23.00
C GLU A 544 2.06 12.33 -23.12
N THR A 545 3.16 12.82 -22.54
CA THR A 545 3.61 14.20 -22.73
C THR A 545 4.62 14.27 -23.86
N SER A 546 4.76 15.47 -24.44
CA SER A 546 5.81 15.75 -25.44
C SER A 546 7.21 15.45 -24.90
N SER A 547 7.47 15.69 -23.62
CA SER A 547 8.77 15.40 -22.98
C SER A 547 9.09 13.90 -22.92
N VAL A 548 8.10 13.07 -22.61
CA VAL A 548 8.22 11.61 -22.53
C VAL A 548 8.38 11.01 -23.92
N ASN A 549 7.60 11.47 -24.90
CA ASN A 549 7.72 11.03 -26.30
C ASN A 549 9.07 11.43 -26.92
N ASN A 550 9.54 12.65 -26.65
CA ASN A 550 10.86 13.10 -27.11
C ASN A 550 11.99 12.26 -26.51
N SER A 551 11.86 11.85 -25.25
CA SER A 551 12.83 10.99 -24.56
C SER A 551 12.83 9.57 -25.16
N ARG A 552 11.66 8.99 -25.44
CA ARG A 552 11.53 7.70 -26.14
C ARG A 552 12.18 7.75 -27.53
N GLN A 553 11.90 8.80 -28.30
CA GLN A 553 12.54 9.01 -29.61
C GLN A 553 14.04 9.26 -29.52
N ALA A 554 14.54 9.85 -28.44
CA ALA A 554 15.97 9.99 -28.21
C ALA A 554 16.64 8.63 -27.97
N ILE A 555 16.01 7.74 -27.19
CA ILE A 555 16.49 6.38 -26.94
C ILE A 555 16.44 5.54 -28.23
N MET A 556 15.36 5.61 -29.02
CA MET A 556 15.26 4.90 -30.30
C MET A 556 16.36 5.35 -31.28
N ARG A 557 16.57 6.66 -31.45
CA ARG A 557 17.65 7.19 -32.28
C ARG A 557 19.04 6.79 -31.78
N LEU A 558 19.21 6.67 -30.47
CA LEU A 558 20.45 6.17 -29.88
C LEU A 558 20.65 4.69 -30.20
N ASN A 559 19.63 3.85 -30.05
CA ASN A 559 19.70 2.43 -30.40
C ASN A 559 19.97 2.22 -31.90
N ASP A 560 19.36 3.01 -32.79
CA ASP A 560 19.65 2.96 -34.23
C ASP A 560 21.13 3.30 -34.52
N ARG A 561 21.67 4.32 -33.84
CA ARG A 561 23.10 4.69 -33.96
C ARG A 561 24.03 3.62 -33.38
N ILE A 562 23.64 3.01 -32.26
CA ILE A 562 24.38 1.89 -31.65
C ILE A 562 24.42 0.73 -32.63
N ARG A 563 23.29 0.37 -33.26
CA ARG A 563 23.22 -0.72 -34.24
C ARG A 563 24.11 -0.44 -35.45
N GLY A 564 24.00 0.74 -36.06
CA GLY A 564 24.85 1.11 -37.19
C GLY A 564 26.34 1.08 -36.85
N ALA A 565 26.73 1.56 -35.66
CA ALA A 565 28.12 1.51 -35.21
C ALA A 565 28.60 0.08 -34.93
N ILE A 566 27.74 -0.80 -34.39
CA ILE A 566 28.06 -2.22 -34.22
C ILE A 566 28.28 -2.86 -35.58
N ASP A 567 27.38 -2.66 -36.54
CA ASP A 567 27.49 -3.21 -37.90
C ASP A 567 28.81 -2.79 -38.57
N GLU A 568 29.14 -1.49 -38.54
CA GLU A 568 30.40 -0.96 -39.07
C GLU A 568 31.64 -1.59 -38.42
N ILE A 569 31.63 -1.75 -37.09
CA ILE A 569 32.73 -2.38 -36.34
C ILE A 569 32.83 -3.87 -36.68
N THR A 570 31.71 -4.59 -36.75
CA THR A 570 31.70 -6.03 -37.05
C THR A 570 32.17 -6.31 -38.47
N ASP A 571 31.77 -5.49 -39.45
CA ASP A 571 32.23 -5.60 -40.83
C ASP A 571 33.74 -5.34 -40.94
N ALA A 572 34.23 -4.28 -40.29
CA ALA A 572 35.65 -3.97 -40.28
C ALA A 572 36.50 -5.09 -39.63
N LEU A 573 36.01 -5.69 -38.53
CA LEU A 573 36.67 -6.81 -37.87
C LEU A 573 36.64 -8.09 -38.72
N ALA A 574 35.54 -8.36 -39.42
CA ALA A 574 35.42 -9.48 -40.35
C ALA A 574 36.39 -9.35 -41.53
N MET A 575 36.48 -8.16 -42.13
CA MET A 575 37.45 -7.87 -43.20
C MET A 575 38.90 -8.04 -42.71
N ALA A 576 39.20 -7.58 -41.49
CA ALA A 576 40.53 -7.76 -40.90
C ALA A 576 40.88 -9.24 -40.66
N LEU A 577 39.90 -10.09 -40.30
CA LEU A 577 40.11 -11.54 -40.16
C LEU A 577 40.46 -12.19 -41.51
N GLU A 578 39.75 -11.82 -42.59
CA GLU A 578 40.06 -12.32 -43.93
C GLU A 578 41.46 -11.89 -44.39
N GLU A 579 41.84 -10.63 -44.15
CA GLU A 579 43.15 -10.11 -44.51
C GLU A 579 44.28 -10.78 -43.71
N LEU A 580 44.09 -10.96 -42.40
CA LEU A 580 45.03 -11.68 -41.53
C LEU A 580 45.17 -13.14 -41.95
N ALA A 581 44.08 -13.82 -42.31
CA ALA A 581 44.12 -15.20 -42.77
C ALA A 581 44.89 -15.35 -44.08
N ARG A 582 44.71 -14.41 -45.02
CA ARG A 582 45.48 -14.38 -46.28
C ARG A 582 46.97 -14.21 -46.02
N HIS A 583 47.35 -13.20 -45.24
CA HIS A 583 48.75 -12.93 -44.91
C HIS A 583 49.41 -14.04 -44.09
N GLN A 584 48.67 -14.69 -43.19
CA GLN A 584 49.14 -15.87 -42.49
C GLN A 584 49.45 -17.02 -43.46
N GLY A 585 48.62 -17.22 -44.49
CA GLY A 585 48.86 -18.21 -45.54
C GLY A 585 50.10 -17.91 -46.38
N GLU A 586 50.27 -16.66 -46.79
CA GLU A 586 51.47 -16.18 -47.51
C GLU A 586 52.74 -16.44 -46.68
N PHE A 587 52.75 -16.00 -45.42
CA PHE A 587 53.87 -16.21 -44.51
C PHE A 587 54.15 -17.70 -44.22
N GLY A 588 53.11 -18.54 -44.11
CA GLY A 588 53.26 -19.99 -43.94
C GLY A 588 54.03 -20.64 -45.10
N THR A 589 53.89 -20.09 -46.31
CA THR A 589 54.62 -20.55 -47.50
C THR A 589 56.10 -20.18 -47.42
N ASP A 590 56.41 -18.97 -46.93
CA ASP A 590 57.79 -18.52 -46.72
C ASP A 590 58.48 -19.26 -45.57
N GLN A 591 57.74 -19.57 -44.50
CA GLN A 591 58.21 -20.37 -43.39
C GLN A 591 58.53 -21.81 -43.82
N ALA A 592 57.73 -22.41 -44.71
CA ALA A 592 57.99 -23.75 -45.23
C ALA A 592 59.32 -23.81 -46.01
N LYS A 593 59.59 -22.81 -46.86
CA LYS A 593 60.87 -22.67 -47.56
C LYS A 593 62.05 -22.45 -46.60
N PHE A 594 61.85 -21.63 -45.57
CA PHE A 594 62.87 -21.40 -44.55
C PHE A 594 63.18 -22.67 -43.75
N ASN A 595 62.17 -23.46 -43.38
CA ASN A 595 62.33 -24.72 -42.66
C ASN A 595 63.17 -25.74 -43.44
N GLU A 596 63.08 -25.77 -44.78
CA GLU A 596 63.95 -26.61 -45.63
C GLU A 596 65.41 -26.18 -45.54
N GLN A 597 65.68 -24.87 -45.58
CA GLN A 597 67.05 -24.32 -45.42
C GLN A 597 67.61 -24.58 -44.02
N TYR A 598 66.77 -24.43 -42.99
CA TYR A 598 67.12 -24.73 -41.60
C TYR A 598 67.44 -26.23 -41.39
N ALA A 599 66.67 -27.13 -42.00
CA ALA A 599 66.91 -28.57 -41.92
C ALA A 599 68.28 -28.96 -42.51
N VAL A 600 68.67 -28.36 -43.64
CA VAL A 600 69.99 -28.57 -44.27
C VAL A 600 71.12 -28.01 -43.39
N ALA A 601 70.97 -26.80 -42.84
CA ALA A 601 71.96 -26.18 -41.97
C ALA A 601 72.19 -26.99 -40.67
N SER A 602 71.14 -27.60 -40.13
CA SER A 602 71.23 -28.43 -38.93
C SER A 602 71.89 -29.80 -39.16
N LEU A 603 71.73 -30.42 -40.32
CA LEU A 603 72.29 -31.73 -40.63
C LEU A 603 73.80 -31.68 -40.89
N ALA A 604 74.33 -30.50 -41.26
CA ALA A 604 75.74 -30.28 -41.58
C ALA A 604 76.69 -30.30 -40.37
N GLN A 605 76.17 -30.38 -39.13
CA GLN A 605 76.98 -30.25 -37.91
C GLN A 605 76.83 -31.44 -36.94
N SER A 606 77.39 -32.59 -37.32
CA SER A 606 77.35 -33.82 -36.50
C SER A 606 78.03 -33.70 -35.12
N HIS A 607 78.96 -32.76 -34.95
CA HIS A 607 79.73 -32.58 -33.70
C HIS A 607 79.05 -31.70 -32.64
N LEU A 608 77.99 -30.95 -32.99
CA LEU A 608 77.23 -30.07 -32.06
C LEU A 608 75.78 -30.54 -31.83
N THR A 609 75.45 -31.74 -32.29
CA THR A 609 74.09 -32.31 -32.31
C THR A 609 73.36 -32.24 -30.96
N THR A 610 74.05 -32.49 -29.84
CA THR A 610 73.44 -32.48 -28.50
C THR A 610 73.04 -31.07 -28.05
N LEU A 611 73.89 -30.06 -28.26
CA LEU A 611 73.59 -28.67 -27.90
C LEU A 611 72.50 -28.07 -28.79
N LEU A 612 72.47 -28.45 -30.08
CA LEU A 612 71.41 -28.04 -31.01
C LEU A 612 70.05 -28.67 -30.64
N ALA A 613 70.04 -29.92 -30.17
CA ALA A 613 68.82 -30.55 -29.67
C ALA A 613 68.32 -29.87 -28.39
N GLU A 614 69.22 -29.54 -27.46
CA GLU A 614 68.89 -28.83 -26.21
C GLU A 614 68.36 -27.40 -26.49
N PHE A 615 68.99 -26.68 -27.43
CA PHE A 615 68.53 -25.34 -27.86
C PHE A 615 67.14 -25.37 -28.48
N ARG A 616 66.84 -26.38 -29.31
CA ARG A 616 65.49 -26.58 -29.89
C ARG A 616 64.45 -26.84 -28.82
N GLN A 617 64.74 -27.76 -27.91
CA GLN A 617 63.82 -28.13 -26.86
C GLN A 617 63.50 -26.92 -25.97
N LEU A 618 64.52 -26.17 -25.54
CA LEU A 618 64.30 -24.94 -24.77
C LEU A 618 63.56 -23.85 -25.58
N GLY A 619 63.75 -23.80 -26.90
CA GLY A 619 63.04 -22.88 -27.79
C GLY A 619 61.54 -23.17 -27.87
N GLU A 620 61.18 -24.45 -27.97
CA GLU A 620 59.79 -24.90 -27.92
C GLU A 620 59.16 -24.65 -26.54
N GLU A 621 59.88 -24.96 -25.46
CA GLU A 621 59.45 -24.69 -24.08
C GLU A 621 59.24 -23.19 -23.84
N GLN A 622 60.12 -22.33 -24.35
CA GLN A 622 60.00 -20.87 -24.27
C GLN A 622 58.77 -20.36 -25.03
N GLN A 623 58.51 -20.89 -26.23
CA GLN A 623 57.34 -20.51 -27.02
C GLN A 623 56.03 -20.86 -26.29
N VAL A 624 55.98 -22.03 -25.64
CA VAL A 624 54.85 -22.43 -24.79
C VAL A 624 54.72 -21.51 -23.56
N ALA A 625 55.82 -21.15 -22.92
CA ALA A 625 55.83 -20.26 -21.77
C ALA A 625 55.35 -18.83 -22.12
N GLU A 626 55.78 -18.27 -23.26
CA GLU A 626 55.31 -16.98 -23.79
C GLU A 626 53.81 -16.99 -24.07
N ARG A 627 53.28 -18.08 -24.63
CA ARG A 627 51.85 -18.24 -24.86
C ARG A 627 51.07 -18.31 -23.54
N ASN A 628 51.55 -19.09 -22.58
CA ASN A 628 50.93 -19.18 -21.26
C ASN A 628 50.91 -17.83 -20.52
N LEU A 629 51.97 -17.02 -20.69
CA LEU A 629 52.02 -15.66 -20.15
C LEU A 629 50.96 -14.76 -20.79
N GLN A 630 50.78 -14.84 -22.10
CA GLN A 630 49.77 -14.05 -22.80
C GLN A 630 48.33 -14.48 -22.44
N ASP A 631 48.09 -15.78 -22.30
CA ASP A 631 46.80 -16.33 -21.85
C ASP A 631 46.49 -15.88 -20.41
N ALA A 632 47.48 -15.93 -19.51
CA ALA A 632 47.34 -15.45 -18.13
C ALA A 632 47.11 -13.94 -18.05
N LYS A 633 47.77 -13.14 -18.90
CA LYS A 633 47.57 -11.69 -19.00
C LYS A 633 46.15 -11.34 -19.45
N THR A 634 45.61 -12.10 -20.41
CA THR A 634 44.24 -11.95 -20.91
C THR A 634 43.20 -12.36 -19.87
N ALA A 635 43.47 -13.42 -19.09
CA ALA A 635 42.61 -13.80 -17.98
C ALA A 635 42.58 -12.73 -16.88
N MET A 636 43.73 -12.12 -16.58
CA MET A 636 43.84 -11.03 -15.61
C MET A 636 43.10 -9.76 -16.06
N SER A 637 43.18 -9.38 -17.34
CA SER A 637 42.51 -8.18 -17.86
C SER A 637 40.98 -8.28 -17.83
N LYS A 638 40.41 -9.50 -17.94
CA LYS A 638 38.96 -9.74 -17.81
C LYS A 638 38.41 -9.49 -16.40
N LEU A 639 39.28 -9.48 -15.38
CA LEU A 639 38.90 -9.37 -13.97
C LEU A 639 39.27 -8.02 -13.35
N VAL A 640 39.55 -7.00 -14.18
CA VAL A 640 39.77 -5.63 -13.71
C VAL A 640 38.47 -5.05 -13.13
N GLY A 641 38.57 -4.32 -12.01
CA GLY A 641 37.42 -3.66 -11.38
C GLY A 641 36.48 -4.58 -10.58
N VAL A 642 36.83 -5.86 -10.36
CA VAL A 642 36.04 -6.76 -9.49
C VAL A 642 35.93 -6.28 -8.04
N GLU A 643 36.97 -5.61 -7.51
CA GLU A 643 36.96 -5.06 -6.16
C GLU A 643 35.98 -3.89 -6.00
N VAL A 644 35.85 -3.06 -7.04
CA VAL A 644 34.86 -1.98 -7.10
C VAL A 644 33.45 -2.55 -7.07
N ARG A 645 33.17 -3.58 -7.88
CA ARG A 645 31.87 -4.28 -7.88
C ARG A 645 31.53 -4.91 -6.53
N LEU A 646 32.52 -5.44 -5.80
CA LEU A 646 32.30 -5.95 -4.44
C LEU A 646 31.97 -4.81 -3.46
N ALA A 647 32.63 -3.65 -3.58
CA ALA A 647 32.34 -2.48 -2.75
C ALA A 647 30.93 -1.91 -3.02
N GLU A 648 30.52 -1.85 -4.28
CA GLU A 648 29.16 -1.45 -4.69
C GLU A 648 28.10 -2.40 -4.13
N ALA A 649 28.31 -3.72 -4.25
CA ALA A 649 27.39 -4.72 -3.71
C ALA A 649 27.25 -4.63 -2.18
N ARG A 650 28.35 -4.37 -1.46
CA ARG A 650 28.34 -4.12 -0.01
C ARG A 650 27.58 -2.85 0.36
N THR A 651 27.77 -1.78 -0.40
CA THR A 651 27.07 -0.50 -0.19
C THR A 651 25.57 -0.70 -0.39
N LEU A 652 25.18 -1.41 -1.46
CA LEU A 652 23.78 -1.74 -1.72
C LEU A 652 23.14 -2.53 -0.57
N LEU A 653 23.81 -3.57 -0.05
CA LEU A 653 23.32 -4.32 1.12
C LEU A 653 23.13 -3.40 2.33
N GLY A 654 24.07 -2.49 2.61
CA GLY A 654 23.96 -1.51 3.69
C GLY A 654 22.71 -0.63 3.55
N THR A 655 22.42 -0.15 2.35
CA THR A 655 21.19 0.60 2.07
C THR A 655 19.93 -0.24 2.31
N ARG A 656 19.90 -1.50 1.86
CA ARG A 656 18.73 -2.39 2.07
C ARG A 656 18.50 -2.72 3.55
N LEU A 657 19.56 -2.93 4.33
CA LEU A 657 19.47 -3.11 5.78
C LEU A 657 18.97 -1.85 6.50
N THR A 658 19.36 -0.67 6.02
CA THR A 658 18.85 0.61 6.55
C THR A 658 17.35 0.75 6.31
N THR A 659 16.89 0.48 5.09
CA THR A 659 15.45 0.47 4.76
C THR A 659 14.68 -0.54 5.60
N MET A 660 15.24 -1.72 5.87
CA MET A 660 14.61 -2.70 6.77
C MET A 660 14.42 -2.13 8.19
N ARG A 661 15.43 -1.47 8.74
CA ARG A 661 15.34 -0.85 10.08
C ARG A 661 14.26 0.23 10.13
N GLU A 662 14.17 1.08 9.11
CA GLU A 662 13.14 2.12 9.02
C GLU A 662 11.74 1.50 9.04
N ILE A 663 11.49 0.47 8.22
CA ILE A 663 10.21 -0.25 8.18
C ILE A 663 9.84 -0.86 9.54
N LEU A 664 10.81 -1.46 10.22
CA LEU A 664 10.58 -2.09 11.53
C LEU A 664 10.32 -1.05 12.63
N ASN A 665 11.03 0.09 12.62
CA ASN A 665 10.81 1.18 13.58
C ASN A 665 9.42 1.78 13.40
N GLU A 666 9.02 2.09 12.16
CA GLU A 666 7.67 2.58 11.87
C GLU A 666 6.59 1.58 12.30
N ALA A 667 6.82 0.28 12.09
CA ALA A 667 5.89 -0.75 12.56
C ALA A 667 5.76 -0.76 14.09
N SER A 668 6.89 -0.61 14.79
CA SER A 668 6.94 -0.53 16.24
C SER A 668 6.16 0.66 16.78
N ASP A 669 6.41 1.85 16.22
CA ASP A 669 5.72 3.08 16.62
C ASP A 669 4.20 2.98 16.40
N HIS A 670 3.80 2.40 15.27
CA HIS A 670 2.39 2.22 14.95
C HIS A 670 1.68 1.25 15.90
N VAL A 671 2.34 0.16 16.33
CA VAL A 671 1.80 -0.76 17.34
C VAL A 671 1.58 -0.04 18.68
N ILE A 672 2.52 0.82 19.09
CA ILE A 672 2.42 1.60 20.32
C ILE A 672 1.24 2.58 20.24
N GLU A 673 1.14 3.32 19.13
CA GLU A 673 0.08 4.30 18.90
C GLU A 673 -1.31 3.65 18.89
N MET A 674 -1.49 2.58 18.10
CA MET A 674 -2.77 1.86 18.01
C MET A 674 -3.23 1.25 19.33
N SER A 675 -2.28 0.88 20.20
CA SER A 675 -2.57 0.32 21.51
C SER A 675 -2.73 1.39 22.59
N THR A 676 -2.68 2.67 22.26
CA THR A 676 -2.68 3.79 23.21
C THR A 676 -1.61 3.63 24.31
N GLY A 677 -0.46 3.04 23.96
CA GLY A 677 0.65 2.77 24.87
C GLY A 677 0.48 1.54 25.78
N VAL A 678 -0.58 0.74 25.62
CA VAL A 678 -0.75 -0.53 26.36
C VAL A 678 0.29 -1.56 25.93
N LEU A 679 0.62 -1.59 24.63
CA LEU A 679 1.69 -2.42 24.09
C LEU A 679 2.95 -1.57 23.89
N ARG A 680 4.10 -2.14 24.22
CA ARG A 680 5.41 -1.58 23.89
C ARG A 680 6.08 -2.49 22.87
N ALA A 681 6.63 -1.88 21.84
CA ALA A 681 7.44 -2.55 20.83
C ALA A 681 8.78 -1.81 20.72
N HIS A 682 9.84 -2.54 20.36
CA HIS A 682 11.13 -1.97 20.03
C HIS A 682 11.84 -2.88 19.04
N VAL A 683 12.70 -2.30 18.21
CA VAL A 683 13.52 -3.05 17.23
C VAL A 683 14.83 -3.45 17.90
N GLU A 684 15.13 -4.74 17.90
CA GLU A 684 16.41 -5.28 18.37
C GLU A 684 17.33 -5.59 17.19
N GLU A 685 18.60 -5.26 17.33
CA GLU A 685 19.63 -5.66 16.38
C GLU A 685 20.14 -7.06 16.74
N GLU A 686 20.03 -8.00 15.81
CA GLU A 686 20.59 -9.34 16.00
C GLU A 686 22.12 -9.25 16.12
N THR A 687 22.66 -9.51 17.31
CA THR A 687 24.11 -9.56 17.53
C THR A 687 24.78 -10.72 16.79
N THR A 688 24.02 -11.79 16.54
CA THR A 688 24.39 -12.92 15.69
C THR A 688 23.19 -13.21 14.78
N PRO A 689 23.32 -13.11 13.45
CA PRO A 689 22.16 -13.33 12.59
C PRO A 689 21.66 -14.76 12.74
N ARG A 690 20.35 -14.98 12.90
CA ARG A 690 19.75 -16.33 13.10
C ARG A 690 20.11 -17.38 12.04
N ARG A 691 20.62 -16.93 10.88
CA ARG A 691 21.07 -17.77 9.76
C ARG A 691 22.50 -18.32 9.92
N PHE A 692 23.22 -17.89 10.96
CA PHE A 692 24.56 -18.36 11.35
C PHE A 692 24.51 -18.97 12.76
#